data_AF-A0A8J6G9A7-F1
#
_entry.id   AF-A0A8J6G9A7-F1
#
_cell.length_a   1.000
_cell.length_b   1.000
_cell.length_c   1.000
_cell.angle_alpha   90.00
_cell.angle_beta   90.00
_cell.angle_gamma   90.00
#
_symmetry.space_group_name_H-M   'P 1'
#
loop_
_entity.id
_entity.type
_entity.pdbx_description
1 polymer ?
#
loop_
_entity_poly.entity_id
_entity_poly.type
_entity_poly.pdbx_seq_one_letter_code
_entity_poly.pdbx_strand_id
1 'polypeptide(L)'
;MDQSGVLLWVKAEPFIVGVLQFPPPSKFSLHYLRKIATYVRTRATEGAYPRLSWSTWRHIACGKLQLAKELAWLYFEIFDNLSVRTPEERLEWSEILSSCTTEEEVEKQRSQLSVDTLQFLLFLYIQQLNKISLRTSLIGEEWPSSRSRPQSPSLTERASCHSKNWNDYSHQAFVCDHLSDLLELLLDPGQLSASFHSTHSSVLSREAILALSFLIEGTVSRTRKVYPLHELALWQPLHADSGFSKVSKTFSLYKLEAWLRASLTTNPFGPSACLKSGKKLAWAHQVEGTTKRAKIACNTHVSPLLHRIVLMSQVYKQTLAKSSDTLVGAHFRVHRCNESFIYLLSPLRSVTIEKCRNSTFVLGPVETALHLHDCENVEVIAVCHRLSISSTAGCTFHVLTPSRPLILSGNQRATFAPFHTHYPMLEDHMARTGLATVPNYWDNPMVVCRESSDTSVFQLLPPCEFYVFIIPFEMEGDTAEIPGGLPAAYQKALAQREEKIQIWQKTVKEARLTKEQRKQFQLLVENKFYEWLTNTGHRQQLDSLVPHTASKQVPGWDPHGATVTTPESNSYGPPISFYEDKHFQGRRYDCECDCADFYSYLSRCNSIRVEGGTWAVYERPNFAGHVYILPQGEYPEYQRWMGLNDRLGSCRAIHLASGGQYKIQLFEKGDFNGQMHETTEDCPSTMEQFRMREVHSCKVLEGTWIFYELPNYRGRQYLLDKKEYRKPIDWGATSPAVQSLRRITE
;
A
#
# COMPACT_ATOMS: atom_id res chain seq x y z
N MET A 1 -11.82 -20.32 -33.28
CA MET A 1 -12.84 -20.95 -32.43
C MET A 1 -12.39 -20.73 -31.00
N ASP A 2 -12.76 -19.57 -30.46
CA ASP A 2 -12.29 -19.12 -29.15
C ASP A 2 -13.07 -19.86 -28.06
N GLN A 3 -12.39 -20.62 -27.21
CA GLN A 3 -12.99 -21.21 -26.02
C GLN A 3 -13.44 -20.08 -25.08
N SER A 4 -14.73 -19.81 -25.06
CA SER A 4 -15.44 -19.01 -24.06
C SER A 4 -15.46 -19.74 -22.71
N GLY A 5 -14.28 -19.90 -22.09
CA GLY A 5 -14.10 -20.54 -20.79
C GLY A 5 -14.23 -19.54 -19.64
N VAL A 6 -14.98 -19.92 -18.60
CA VAL A 6 -15.02 -19.18 -17.32
C VAL A 6 -13.77 -19.47 -16.52
N LEU A 7 -13.18 -18.42 -15.97
CA LEU A 7 -12.05 -18.48 -15.05
C LEU A 7 -12.57 -18.18 -13.65
N LEU A 8 -12.50 -19.17 -12.75
CA LEU A 8 -12.83 -19.00 -11.34
C LEU A 8 -11.55 -18.90 -10.52
N TRP A 9 -11.57 -18.15 -9.42
CA TRP A 9 -10.48 -18.12 -8.45
C TRP A 9 -11.01 -17.91 -7.03
N VAL A 10 -10.14 -18.19 -6.06
CA VAL A 10 -10.43 -17.99 -4.64
C VAL A 10 -10.21 -16.53 -4.26
N LYS A 11 -11.20 -15.94 -3.59
CA LYS A 11 -11.15 -14.60 -3.01
C LYS A 11 -10.04 -14.53 -1.96
N ALA A 12 -9.21 -13.50 -2.03
CA ALA A 12 -8.09 -13.35 -1.10
C ALA A 12 -8.54 -12.80 0.27
N GLU A 13 -9.52 -11.90 0.28
CA GLU A 13 -9.94 -11.14 1.46
C GLU A 13 -10.39 -12.00 2.67
N PRO A 14 -11.22 -13.06 2.51
CA PRO A 14 -11.59 -13.93 3.64
C PRO A 14 -10.39 -14.59 4.33
N PHE A 15 -9.30 -14.82 3.61
CA PHE A 15 -8.09 -15.44 4.14
C PHE A 15 -7.12 -14.42 4.73
N ILE A 16 -6.99 -13.27 4.06
CA ILE A 16 -6.14 -12.14 4.44
C ILE A 16 -6.62 -11.52 5.75
N VAL A 17 -7.89 -11.14 5.83
CA VAL A 17 -8.46 -10.45 7.00
C VAL A 17 -9.18 -11.43 7.92
N GLY A 18 -9.86 -12.44 7.37
CA GLY A 18 -10.75 -13.30 8.14
C GLY A 18 -10.07 -14.43 8.92
N VAL A 19 -9.04 -15.06 8.35
CA VAL A 19 -8.40 -16.23 8.98
C VAL A 19 -7.43 -15.77 10.05
N LEU A 20 -7.64 -16.24 11.28
CA LEU A 20 -6.75 -15.95 12.40
C LEU A 20 -5.46 -16.77 12.30
N GLN A 21 -4.33 -16.16 12.67
CA GLN A 21 -2.99 -16.75 12.56
C GLN A 21 -2.63 -17.67 13.75
N PHE A 22 -3.58 -18.47 14.20
CA PHE A 22 -3.35 -19.49 15.24
C PHE A 22 -4.18 -20.74 14.93
N PRO A 23 -3.82 -21.91 15.52
CA PRO A 23 -4.55 -23.15 15.27
C PRO A 23 -6.03 -23.00 15.65
N PRO A 24 -6.98 -23.39 14.78
CA PRO A 24 -8.39 -23.26 15.09
C PRO A 24 -8.77 -24.13 16.29
N PRO A 25 -9.86 -23.79 17.01
CA PRO A 25 -10.45 -24.68 18.00
C PRO A 25 -10.70 -26.07 17.41
N SER A 26 -10.35 -27.12 18.15
CA SER A 26 -10.51 -28.53 17.71
C SER A 26 -11.95 -28.88 17.31
N LYS A 27 -12.93 -28.16 17.87
CA LYS A 27 -14.36 -28.30 17.60
C LYS A 27 -14.86 -27.51 16.38
N PHE A 28 -13.98 -26.94 15.57
CA PHE A 28 -14.30 -26.43 14.22
C PHE A 28 -14.12 -27.51 13.13
N SER A 29 -14.10 -28.79 13.50
CA SER A 29 -14.13 -29.87 12.51
C SER A 29 -15.47 -29.91 11.77
N LEU A 30 -15.45 -30.50 10.57
CA LEU A 30 -16.62 -30.66 9.70
C LEU A 30 -17.82 -31.28 10.44
N HIS A 31 -17.58 -32.26 11.31
CA HIS A 31 -18.60 -32.91 12.13
C HIS A 31 -19.38 -31.93 13.01
N TYR A 32 -18.69 -31.04 13.73
CA TYR A 32 -19.34 -30.07 14.60
C TYR A 32 -20.04 -28.98 13.79
N LEU A 33 -19.42 -28.51 12.71
CA LEU A 33 -20.02 -27.50 11.83
C LEU A 33 -21.32 -28.02 11.18
N ARG A 34 -21.38 -29.30 10.81
CA ARG A 34 -22.64 -29.95 10.37
C ARG A 34 -23.70 -29.97 11.45
N LYS A 35 -23.33 -30.32 12.69
CA LYS A 35 -24.29 -30.27 13.81
C LYS A 35 -24.84 -28.87 14.04
N ILE A 36 -24.02 -27.84 13.86
CA ILE A 36 -24.47 -26.43 13.94
C ILE A 36 -25.43 -26.13 12.79
N ALA A 37 -25.08 -26.50 11.55
CA ALA A 37 -25.95 -26.31 10.39
C ALA A 37 -27.32 -26.99 10.59
N THR A 38 -27.34 -28.24 11.06
CA THR A 38 -28.58 -28.96 11.38
C THR A 38 -29.36 -28.26 12.48
N TYR A 39 -28.72 -27.91 13.60
CA TYR A 39 -29.38 -27.26 14.73
C TYR A 39 -30.05 -25.93 14.32
N VAL A 40 -29.33 -25.08 13.59
CA VAL A 40 -29.84 -23.78 13.15
C VAL A 40 -30.99 -23.94 12.15
N ARG A 41 -30.85 -24.86 11.17
CA ARG A 41 -31.91 -25.15 10.19
C ARG A 41 -33.16 -25.78 10.83
N THR A 42 -33.03 -26.62 11.86
CA THR A 42 -34.20 -27.20 12.56
C THR A 42 -34.99 -26.16 13.36
N ARG A 43 -34.36 -25.05 13.75
CA ARG A 43 -35.00 -23.92 14.44
C ARG A 43 -35.31 -22.76 13.48
N ALA A 44 -35.45 -23.03 12.18
CA ALA A 44 -35.79 -22.01 11.18
C ALA A 44 -37.12 -21.30 11.49
N THR A 45 -38.10 -21.99 12.07
CA THR A 45 -39.39 -21.43 12.49
C THR A 45 -39.28 -20.40 13.61
N GLU A 46 -38.19 -20.43 14.39
CA GLU A 46 -37.87 -19.45 15.43
C GLU A 46 -37.03 -18.28 14.91
N GLY A 47 -36.87 -18.18 13.58
CA GLY A 47 -36.09 -17.12 12.92
C GLY A 47 -34.58 -17.33 12.95
N ALA A 48 -34.09 -18.50 13.38
CA ALA A 48 -32.65 -18.79 13.46
C ALA A 48 -31.96 -19.00 12.09
N TYR A 49 -32.73 -19.15 11.02
CA TYR A 49 -32.24 -19.36 9.65
C TYR A 49 -33.08 -18.52 8.68
N PRO A 50 -32.49 -17.83 7.68
CA PRO A 50 -31.10 -17.92 7.20
C PRO A 50 -30.08 -17.06 7.97
N ARG A 51 -30.53 -16.19 8.88
CA ARG A 51 -29.66 -15.28 9.64
C ARG A 51 -29.42 -15.80 11.06
N LEU A 52 -28.15 -15.98 11.43
CA LEU A 52 -27.72 -16.40 12.76
C LEU A 52 -27.48 -15.17 13.65
N SER A 53 -28.28 -15.01 14.71
CA SER A 53 -28.08 -13.93 15.70
C SER A 53 -26.87 -14.20 16.61
N TRP A 54 -26.28 -13.12 17.14
CA TRP A 54 -25.24 -13.23 18.18
C TRP A 54 -25.70 -14.05 19.38
N SER A 55 -26.94 -13.85 19.85
CA SER A 55 -27.49 -14.59 21.00
C SER A 55 -27.52 -16.11 20.77
N THR A 56 -27.89 -16.54 19.56
CA THR A 56 -27.91 -17.94 19.16
C THR A 56 -26.49 -18.49 19.02
N TRP A 57 -25.60 -17.75 18.36
CA TRP A 57 -24.20 -18.14 18.22
C TRP A 57 -23.50 -18.26 19.58
N ARG A 58 -23.70 -17.29 20.49
CA ARG A 58 -23.16 -17.31 21.85
C ARG A 58 -23.60 -18.57 22.61
N HIS A 59 -24.87 -18.94 22.51
CA HIS A 59 -25.39 -20.17 23.12
C HIS A 59 -24.70 -21.43 22.57
N ILE A 60 -24.53 -21.51 21.25
CA ILE A 60 -23.87 -22.64 20.59
C ILE A 60 -22.37 -22.68 20.96
N ALA A 61 -21.67 -21.55 20.80
CA ALA A 61 -20.24 -21.42 21.00
C ALA A 61 -19.83 -21.65 22.46
N CYS A 62 -20.47 -20.97 23.40
CA CYS A 62 -20.13 -21.10 24.83
C CYS A 62 -20.71 -22.39 25.43
N GLY A 63 -21.94 -22.76 25.07
CA GLY A 63 -22.62 -23.91 25.65
C GLY A 63 -22.16 -25.25 25.05
N LYS A 64 -22.22 -25.39 23.72
CA LYS A 64 -21.94 -26.67 23.04
C LYS A 64 -20.47 -26.80 22.64
N LEU A 65 -19.86 -25.75 22.12
CA LEU A 65 -18.45 -25.76 21.73
C LEU A 65 -17.51 -25.44 22.90
N GLN A 66 -18.01 -24.94 24.03
CA GLN A 66 -17.19 -24.55 25.19
C GLN A 66 -16.07 -23.55 24.82
N LEU A 67 -16.35 -22.66 23.87
CA LEU A 67 -15.47 -21.54 23.56
C LEU A 67 -15.64 -20.45 24.62
N ALA A 68 -14.55 -19.73 24.92
CA ALA A 68 -14.64 -18.52 25.72
C ALA A 68 -15.52 -17.47 25.02
N LYS A 69 -16.31 -16.72 25.81
CA LYS A 69 -17.22 -15.69 25.29
C LYS A 69 -16.51 -14.70 24.36
N GLU A 70 -15.35 -14.21 24.79
CA GLU A 70 -14.53 -13.25 24.03
C GLU A 70 -14.04 -13.82 22.69
N LEU A 71 -13.63 -15.09 22.68
CA LEU A 71 -13.19 -15.76 21.45
C LEU A 71 -14.38 -16.01 20.49
N ALA A 72 -15.54 -16.37 21.03
CA ALA A 72 -16.76 -16.52 20.24
C ALA A 72 -17.20 -15.20 19.62
N TRP A 73 -17.10 -14.09 20.37
CA TRP A 73 -17.36 -12.74 19.88
C TRP A 73 -16.37 -12.36 18.79
N LEU A 74 -15.07 -12.61 19.00
CA LEU A 74 -14.04 -12.31 18.02
C LEU A 74 -14.34 -12.94 16.65
N TYR A 75 -14.70 -14.22 16.59
CA TYR A 75 -15.07 -14.86 15.32
C TYR A 75 -16.30 -14.22 14.67
N PHE A 76 -17.31 -13.87 15.47
CA PHE A 76 -18.53 -13.24 14.98
C PHE A 76 -18.26 -11.84 14.43
N GLU A 77 -17.54 -11.02 15.20
CA GLU A 77 -17.14 -9.67 14.85
C GLU A 77 -16.26 -9.64 13.59
N ILE A 78 -15.29 -10.55 13.45
CA ILE A 78 -14.45 -10.61 12.24
C ILE A 78 -15.30 -10.86 11.00
N PHE A 79 -16.23 -11.81 11.07
CA PHE A 79 -17.10 -12.11 9.95
C PHE A 79 -18.06 -10.96 9.63
N ASP A 80 -18.61 -10.33 10.66
CA ASP A 80 -19.48 -9.17 10.52
C ASP A 80 -18.74 -7.99 9.85
N ASN A 81 -17.46 -7.78 10.17
CA ASN A 81 -16.63 -6.75 9.52
C ASN A 81 -16.21 -7.09 8.08
N LEU A 82 -16.21 -8.37 7.69
CA LEU A 82 -16.05 -8.78 6.29
C LEU A 82 -17.31 -8.50 5.45
N SER A 83 -18.47 -8.33 6.11
CA SER A 83 -19.71 -7.99 5.42
C SER A 83 -19.67 -6.53 4.96
N VAL A 84 -20.31 -6.23 3.83
CA VAL A 84 -20.32 -4.88 3.24
C VAL A 84 -21.21 -3.98 4.08
N ARG A 85 -20.62 -3.28 5.05
CA ARG A 85 -21.22 -2.12 5.74
C ARG A 85 -20.68 -0.84 5.16
N THR A 86 -21.51 0.21 5.12
CA THR A 86 -21.02 1.53 4.73
C THR A 86 -20.21 2.15 5.87
N PRO A 87 -19.29 3.08 5.59
CA PRO A 87 -18.54 3.80 6.62
C PRO A 87 -19.46 4.46 7.65
N GLU A 88 -20.61 4.99 7.21
CA GLU A 88 -21.60 5.65 8.06
C GLU A 88 -22.20 4.69 9.08
N GLU A 89 -22.62 3.49 8.65
CA GLU A 89 -23.14 2.44 9.55
C GLU A 89 -22.13 2.02 10.61
N ARG A 90 -20.83 2.05 10.29
CA ARG A 90 -19.76 1.73 11.26
C ARG A 90 -19.53 2.84 12.26
N LEU A 91 -19.66 4.10 11.83
CA LEU A 91 -19.56 5.25 12.73
C LEU A 91 -20.76 5.30 13.68
N GLU A 92 -21.98 5.12 13.17
CA GLU A 92 -23.19 5.00 13.99
C GLU A 92 -23.07 3.87 15.02
N TRP A 93 -22.57 2.71 14.58
CA TRP A 93 -22.32 1.59 15.49
C TRP A 93 -21.30 1.93 16.58
N SER A 94 -20.25 2.67 16.24
CA SER A 94 -19.22 3.09 17.20
C SER A 94 -19.77 4.12 18.19
N GLU A 95 -20.64 5.03 17.76
CA GLU A 95 -21.34 5.99 18.61
C GLU A 95 -22.31 5.29 19.58
N ILE A 96 -23.07 4.30 19.09
CA ILE A 96 -23.94 3.48 19.94
C ILE A 96 -23.11 2.76 21.01
N LEU A 97 -21.98 2.16 20.63
CA LEU A 97 -21.10 1.47 21.58
C LEU A 97 -20.44 2.42 22.57
N SER A 98 -20.06 3.63 22.17
CA SER A 98 -19.43 4.61 23.06
C SER A 98 -20.42 5.20 24.07
N SER A 99 -21.72 5.24 23.72
CA SER A 99 -22.79 5.64 24.63
C SER A 99 -23.11 4.60 25.72
N CYS A 100 -22.69 3.34 25.53
CA CYS A 100 -22.93 2.27 26.48
C CYS A 100 -21.96 2.39 27.67
N THR A 101 -22.50 2.36 28.90
CA THR A 101 -21.71 2.50 30.13
C THR A 101 -21.45 1.16 30.82
N THR A 102 -22.30 0.16 30.57
CA THR A 102 -22.21 -1.17 31.17
C THR A 102 -21.99 -2.26 30.12
N GLU A 103 -21.32 -3.36 30.52
CA GLU A 103 -21.14 -4.52 29.63
C GLU A 103 -22.48 -5.16 29.22
N GLU A 104 -23.53 -5.03 30.04
CA GLU A 104 -24.88 -5.54 29.73
C GLU A 104 -25.55 -4.74 28.60
N GLU A 105 -25.38 -3.42 28.57
CA GLU A 105 -25.86 -2.56 27.48
C GLU A 105 -25.13 -2.89 26.18
N VAL A 106 -23.81 -3.05 26.23
CA VAL A 106 -23.01 -3.48 25.07
C VAL A 106 -23.52 -4.83 24.56
N GLU A 107 -23.77 -5.79 25.45
CA GLU A 107 -24.29 -7.11 25.08
C GLU A 107 -25.69 -7.05 24.47
N LYS A 108 -26.55 -6.13 24.95
CA LYS A 108 -27.87 -5.87 24.38
C LYS A 108 -27.76 -5.34 22.95
N GLN A 109 -26.82 -4.43 22.68
CA GLN A 109 -26.56 -3.95 21.32
C GLN A 109 -26.02 -5.09 20.44
N ARG A 110 -25.01 -5.83 20.91
CA ARG A 110 -24.45 -6.99 20.19
C ARG A 110 -25.51 -8.03 19.82
N SER A 111 -26.51 -8.21 20.67
CA SER A 111 -27.60 -9.17 20.44
C SER A 111 -28.54 -8.80 19.28
N GLN A 112 -28.51 -7.55 18.80
CA GLN A 112 -29.25 -7.12 17.61
C GLN A 112 -28.57 -7.55 16.31
N LEU A 113 -27.29 -7.91 16.38
CA LEU A 113 -26.53 -8.32 15.21
C LEU A 113 -26.87 -9.74 14.77
N SER A 114 -26.94 -9.91 13.45
CA SER A 114 -27.12 -11.20 12.81
C SER A 114 -26.26 -11.31 11.56
N VAL A 115 -25.84 -12.52 11.23
CA VAL A 115 -24.97 -12.83 10.08
C VAL A 115 -25.57 -13.91 9.20
N ASP A 116 -25.18 -14.02 7.94
CA ASP A 116 -25.61 -15.15 7.10
C ASP A 116 -25.05 -16.47 7.63
N THR A 117 -25.93 -17.43 7.91
CA THR A 117 -25.55 -18.68 8.58
C THR A 117 -24.59 -19.51 7.75
N LEU A 118 -24.84 -19.62 6.44
CA LEU A 118 -24.07 -20.50 5.57
C LEU A 118 -22.68 -19.91 5.29
N GLN A 119 -22.60 -18.61 5.02
CA GLN A 119 -21.32 -17.92 4.87
C GLN A 119 -20.52 -17.94 6.17
N PHE A 120 -21.17 -17.78 7.32
CA PHE A 120 -20.49 -17.86 8.61
C PHE A 120 -19.93 -19.26 8.88
N LEU A 121 -20.65 -20.33 8.52
CA LEU A 121 -20.15 -21.71 8.62
C LEU A 121 -18.93 -21.96 7.72
N LEU A 122 -18.95 -21.44 6.48
CA LEU A 122 -17.79 -21.46 5.58
C LEU A 122 -16.62 -20.69 6.19
N PHE A 123 -16.87 -19.51 6.77
CA PHE A 123 -15.87 -18.71 7.47
C PHE A 123 -15.23 -19.44 8.66
N LEU A 124 -16.02 -20.16 9.46
CA LEU A 124 -15.47 -20.99 10.55
C LEU A 124 -14.66 -22.16 10.01
N TYR A 125 -15.09 -22.75 8.89
CA TYR A 125 -14.38 -23.85 8.25
C TYR A 125 -12.98 -23.44 7.73
N ILE A 126 -12.87 -22.29 7.06
CA ILE A 126 -11.58 -21.82 6.50
C ILE A 126 -10.53 -21.51 7.56
N GLN A 127 -10.90 -21.37 8.84
CA GLN A 127 -9.95 -21.26 9.95
C GLN A 127 -9.03 -22.50 10.05
N GLN A 128 -9.42 -23.62 9.45
CA GLN A 128 -8.60 -24.83 9.33
C GLN A 128 -7.33 -24.67 8.48
N LEU A 129 -7.15 -23.56 7.75
CA LEU A 129 -5.92 -23.28 7.00
C LEU A 129 -4.65 -23.37 7.86
N ASN A 130 -4.72 -22.91 9.10
CA ASN A 130 -3.63 -22.89 10.06
C ASN A 130 -3.57 -24.13 10.98
N LYS A 131 -4.34 -25.18 10.66
CA LYS A 131 -4.26 -26.45 11.37
C LYS A 131 -2.90 -27.13 11.09
N ILE A 132 -2.15 -27.40 12.16
CA ILE A 132 -0.86 -28.09 12.08
C ILE A 132 -1.11 -29.59 11.85
N SER A 133 -0.55 -30.15 10.77
CA SER A 133 -0.57 -31.60 10.50
C SER A 133 0.76 -32.21 10.96
N LEU A 134 0.72 -33.12 11.92
CA LEU A 134 1.92 -33.76 12.49
C LEU A 134 2.65 -34.72 11.52
N ARG A 135 2.10 -34.96 10.31
CA ARG A 135 2.78 -35.81 9.29
C ARG A 135 3.92 -35.09 8.56
N THR A 136 3.93 -33.76 8.53
CA THR A 136 4.95 -32.97 7.81
C THR A 136 6.17 -32.60 8.66
N SER A 137 6.16 -32.89 9.96
CA SER A 137 7.21 -32.50 10.93
C SER A 137 8.30 -33.56 11.15
N LEU A 138 8.20 -34.73 10.50
CA LEU A 138 9.10 -35.88 10.73
C LEU A 138 10.31 -35.95 9.78
N ILE A 139 10.49 -34.98 8.88
CA ILE A 139 11.69 -34.88 8.04
C ILE A 139 12.56 -33.78 8.66
N GLY A 140 13.52 -34.22 9.48
CA GLY A 140 14.38 -33.39 10.30
C GLY A 140 15.30 -32.47 9.50
N GLU A 141 15.44 -31.23 9.95
CA GLU A 141 16.52 -30.35 9.55
C GLU A 141 17.57 -30.37 10.67
N GLU A 142 18.66 -31.11 10.45
CA GLU A 142 19.85 -31.11 11.30
C GLU A 142 20.54 -29.74 11.28
N TRP A 143 21.07 -29.35 12.44
CA TRP A 143 21.84 -28.13 12.68
C TRP A 143 23.13 -28.07 11.83
N PRO A 144 23.55 -26.91 11.30
CA PRO A 144 24.75 -26.83 10.49
C PRO A 144 26.01 -26.79 11.36
N SER A 145 26.75 -27.90 11.42
CA SER A 145 28.16 -27.92 11.81
C SER A 145 29.09 -27.56 10.64
N SER A 146 30.22 -26.94 10.98
CA SER A 146 31.12 -26.24 10.06
C SER A 146 31.88 -27.13 9.06
N ARG A 147 32.19 -26.50 7.90
CA ARG A 147 33.24 -26.82 6.89
C ARG A 147 32.84 -27.67 5.68
N SER A 148 32.41 -26.99 4.60
CA SER A 148 33.05 -27.06 3.27
C SER A 148 32.34 -26.12 2.27
N ARG A 149 33.12 -25.50 1.38
CA ARG A 149 32.72 -24.50 0.37
C ARG A 149 31.69 -25.02 -0.67
N PRO A 150 30.96 -24.12 -1.37
CA PRO A 150 29.72 -24.43 -2.07
C PRO A 150 29.93 -24.82 -3.56
N GLN A 151 29.07 -25.70 -4.06
CA GLN A 151 28.71 -25.77 -5.49
C GLN A 151 27.23 -25.40 -5.65
N SER A 152 27.00 -24.39 -6.50
CA SER A 152 25.76 -23.86 -7.11
C SER A 152 24.37 -24.27 -6.57
N PRO A 153 23.52 -23.31 -6.14
CA PRO A 153 22.10 -23.58 -5.90
C PRO A 153 21.26 -23.34 -7.16
N SER A 154 20.62 -24.40 -7.67
CA SER A 154 19.41 -24.28 -8.47
C SER A 154 18.26 -23.82 -7.57
N LEU A 155 17.54 -22.80 -8.01
CA LEU A 155 16.39 -22.20 -7.35
C LEU A 155 15.19 -23.15 -7.35
N THR A 156 15.02 -23.92 -6.27
CA THR A 156 13.70 -24.40 -5.82
C THR A 156 13.79 -24.88 -4.37
N GLU A 157 12.97 -24.24 -3.53
CA GLU A 157 12.38 -24.78 -2.30
C GLU A 157 13.31 -25.27 -1.17
N ARG A 158 13.51 -24.41 -0.17
CA ARG A 158 13.67 -24.82 1.22
C ARG A 158 12.52 -24.24 2.04
N ALA A 159 11.79 -25.12 2.72
CA ALA A 159 10.60 -24.83 3.50
C ALA A 159 10.93 -24.03 4.77
N SER A 160 10.83 -22.71 4.68
CA SER A 160 10.67 -21.84 5.85
C SER A 160 9.18 -21.68 6.09
N CYS A 161 8.71 -21.71 7.35
CA CYS A 161 7.40 -21.25 7.79
C CYS A 161 6.98 -19.97 7.03
N HIS A 162 6.17 -20.15 5.99
CA HIS A 162 5.50 -19.09 5.26
C HIS A 162 4.07 -19.03 5.80
N SER A 163 3.63 -17.85 6.24
CA SER A 163 2.24 -17.63 6.64
C SER A 163 1.31 -17.96 5.47
N LYS A 164 0.58 -19.07 5.60
CA LYS A 164 -0.31 -19.60 4.55
C LYS A 164 -1.42 -18.61 4.17
N ASN A 165 -1.77 -17.70 5.08
CA ASN A 165 -2.82 -16.68 4.95
C ASN A 165 -2.55 -15.61 3.88
N TRP A 166 -1.32 -15.55 3.35
CA TRP A 166 -0.90 -14.51 2.41
C TRP A 166 -0.36 -15.07 1.10
N ASN A 167 -0.64 -16.35 0.84
CA ASN A 167 -0.23 -17.05 -0.36
C ASN A 167 -1.46 -17.49 -1.14
N ASP A 168 -1.69 -16.85 -2.29
CA ASP A 168 -2.81 -17.16 -3.18
C ASP A 168 -2.81 -18.63 -3.63
N TYR A 169 -1.63 -19.24 -3.78
CA TYR A 169 -1.51 -20.68 -4.04
C TYR A 169 -1.99 -21.52 -2.85
N SER A 170 -1.66 -21.14 -1.61
CA SER A 170 -2.13 -21.85 -0.42
C SER A 170 -3.64 -21.75 -0.24
N HIS A 171 -4.25 -20.60 -0.58
CA HIS A 171 -5.69 -20.43 -0.53
C HIS A 171 -6.39 -21.31 -1.58
N GLN A 172 -5.87 -21.31 -2.82
CA GLN A 172 -6.38 -22.15 -3.89
C GLN A 172 -6.27 -23.63 -3.53
N ALA A 173 -5.09 -24.09 -3.10
CA ALA A 173 -4.85 -25.47 -2.69
C ALA A 173 -5.82 -25.89 -1.57
N PHE A 174 -5.96 -25.06 -0.53
CA PHE A 174 -6.88 -25.34 0.57
C PHE A 174 -8.33 -25.49 0.10
N VAL A 175 -8.84 -24.58 -0.73
CA VAL A 175 -10.22 -24.67 -1.23
C VAL A 175 -10.39 -25.88 -2.14
N CYS A 176 -9.42 -26.20 -3.00
CA CYS A 176 -9.47 -27.39 -3.85
C CYS A 176 -9.46 -28.69 -3.02
N ASP A 177 -8.60 -28.80 -2.02
CA ASP A 177 -8.46 -30.00 -1.18
C ASP A 177 -9.71 -30.22 -0.33
N HIS A 178 -10.34 -29.15 0.14
CA HIS A 178 -11.54 -29.19 0.99
C HIS A 178 -12.85 -28.93 0.26
N LEU A 179 -12.87 -28.89 -1.08
CA LEU A 179 -14.06 -28.50 -1.84
C LEU A 179 -15.25 -29.41 -1.53
N SER A 180 -15.04 -30.73 -1.46
CA SER A 180 -16.09 -31.70 -1.14
C SER A 180 -16.66 -31.43 0.25
N ASP A 181 -15.81 -31.19 1.25
CA ASP A 181 -16.23 -30.88 2.62
C ASP A 181 -17.06 -29.57 2.68
N LEU A 182 -16.62 -28.54 1.95
CA LEU A 182 -17.31 -27.25 1.85
C LEU A 182 -18.69 -27.39 1.20
N LEU A 183 -18.81 -28.17 0.12
CA LEU A 183 -20.09 -28.43 -0.54
C LEU A 183 -21.02 -29.28 0.34
N GLU A 184 -20.48 -30.29 1.02
CA GLU A 184 -21.26 -31.12 1.94
C GLU A 184 -21.75 -30.34 3.17
N LEU A 185 -21.01 -29.32 3.62
CA LEU A 185 -21.45 -28.42 4.69
C LEU A 185 -22.67 -27.58 4.28
N LEU A 186 -22.77 -27.26 2.98
CA LEU A 186 -23.85 -26.45 2.43
C LEU A 186 -25.12 -27.25 2.10
N LEU A 187 -25.03 -28.58 1.96
CA LEU A 187 -26.18 -29.45 1.71
C LEU A 187 -27.26 -29.33 2.78
N ASP A 188 -28.52 -29.56 2.39
CA ASP A 188 -29.61 -29.66 3.36
C ASP A 188 -29.45 -30.92 4.23
N PRO A 189 -29.67 -30.83 5.55
CA PRO A 189 -29.44 -31.95 6.47
C PRO A 189 -30.21 -33.23 6.11
N GLY A 190 -31.38 -33.11 5.47
CA GLY A 190 -32.19 -34.24 5.03
C GLY A 190 -31.64 -35.00 3.81
N GLN A 191 -30.63 -34.45 3.11
CA GLN A 191 -29.98 -35.09 1.96
C GLN A 191 -28.71 -35.87 2.35
N LEU A 192 -28.28 -35.77 3.61
CA LEU A 192 -27.13 -36.50 4.13
C LEU A 192 -27.58 -37.89 4.61
N SER A 193 -26.79 -38.91 4.28
CA SER A 193 -26.97 -40.26 4.83
C SER A 193 -26.80 -40.28 6.36
N ALA A 194 -27.24 -41.36 7.03
CA ALA A 194 -27.03 -41.55 8.47
C ALA A 194 -25.54 -41.50 8.89
N SER A 195 -24.62 -41.75 7.94
CA SER A 195 -23.16 -41.62 8.07
C SER A 195 -22.60 -40.23 7.71
N PHE A 196 -23.46 -39.23 7.46
CA PHE A 196 -23.09 -37.86 7.05
C PHE A 196 -22.28 -37.77 5.73
N HIS A 197 -22.54 -38.67 4.79
CA HIS A 197 -21.98 -38.58 3.43
C HIS A 197 -23.05 -38.20 2.42
N SER A 198 -22.66 -37.39 1.43
CA SER A 198 -23.50 -37.09 0.27
C SER A 198 -23.71 -38.32 -0.62
N THR A 199 -24.86 -38.38 -1.28
CA THR A 199 -25.16 -39.40 -2.31
C THR A 199 -24.99 -38.81 -3.70
N HIS A 200 -24.80 -39.64 -4.74
CA HIS A 200 -24.68 -39.16 -6.13
C HIS A 200 -25.90 -38.36 -6.64
N SER A 201 -27.05 -38.48 -5.97
CA SER A 201 -28.29 -37.72 -6.25
C SER A 201 -28.44 -36.42 -5.47
N SER A 202 -27.46 -36.02 -4.65
CA SER A 202 -27.57 -34.82 -3.80
C SER A 202 -27.61 -33.54 -4.65
N VAL A 203 -28.45 -32.60 -4.24
CA VAL A 203 -28.67 -31.32 -4.91
C VAL A 203 -28.46 -30.15 -3.96
N LEU A 204 -27.81 -29.09 -4.47
CA LEU A 204 -27.54 -27.85 -3.75
C LEU A 204 -28.58 -26.78 -4.13
N SER A 205 -29.04 -26.04 -3.13
CA SER A 205 -29.97 -24.92 -3.33
C SER A 205 -29.25 -23.69 -3.90
N ARG A 206 -30.00 -22.68 -4.34
CA ARG A 206 -29.43 -21.42 -4.82
C ARG A 206 -28.73 -20.65 -3.69
N GLU A 207 -29.25 -20.73 -2.47
CA GLU A 207 -28.71 -20.11 -1.26
C GLU A 207 -27.32 -20.67 -0.91
N ALA A 208 -27.12 -21.97 -1.12
CA ALA A 208 -25.80 -22.59 -0.96
C ALA A 208 -24.75 -22.01 -1.93
N ILE A 209 -25.11 -21.76 -3.20
CA ILE A 209 -24.19 -21.17 -4.18
C ILE A 209 -23.95 -19.68 -3.91
N LEU A 210 -24.98 -18.97 -3.44
CA LEU A 210 -24.86 -17.60 -2.93
C LEU A 210 -23.86 -17.55 -1.78
N ALA A 211 -23.93 -18.49 -0.84
CA ALA A 211 -22.96 -18.60 0.25
C ALA A 211 -21.54 -18.92 -0.24
N LEU A 212 -21.39 -19.84 -1.20
CA LEU A 212 -20.08 -20.18 -1.78
C LEU A 212 -19.41 -19.01 -2.52
N SER A 213 -20.21 -18.02 -2.98
CA SER A 213 -19.70 -16.76 -3.56
C SER A 213 -18.92 -15.88 -2.57
N PHE A 214 -18.98 -16.20 -1.27
CA PHE A 214 -18.10 -15.64 -0.25
C PHE A 214 -16.62 -16.03 -0.48
N LEU A 215 -16.37 -17.24 -0.96
CA LEU A 215 -15.01 -17.77 -1.16
C LEU A 215 -14.54 -17.72 -2.61
N ILE A 216 -15.44 -17.86 -3.58
CA ILE A 216 -15.10 -18.02 -5.00
C ILE A 216 -15.78 -16.93 -5.82
N GLU A 217 -15.05 -16.40 -6.79
CA GLU A 217 -15.54 -15.45 -7.79
C GLU A 217 -14.87 -15.76 -9.14
N GLY A 218 -15.26 -15.06 -10.20
CA GLY A 218 -14.66 -15.31 -11.50
C GLY A 218 -14.98 -14.28 -12.57
N THR A 219 -14.53 -14.57 -13.79
CA THR A 219 -14.85 -13.81 -14.99
C THR A 219 -15.17 -14.74 -16.16
N VAL A 220 -15.90 -14.19 -17.12
CA VAL A 220 -16.41 -14.87 -18.31
C VAL A 220 -15.49 -14.69 -19.54
N SER A 221 -14.60 -13.70 -19.52
CA SER A 221 -13.68 -13.40 -20.63
C SER A 221 -12.51 -12.53 -20.16
N ARG A 222 -11.58 -12.14 -21.04
CA ARG A 222 -10.49 -11.17 -20.76
C ARG A 222 -10.97 -9.78 -20.32
N THR A 223 -12.29 -9.57 -20.19
CA THR A 223 -12.89 -8.39 -19.59
C THR A 223 -12.54 -8.35 -18.09
N ARG A 224 -12.13 -7.18 -17.59
CA ARG A 224 -11.72 -6.99 -16.17
C ARG A 224 -12.89 -6.99 -15.17
N LYS A 225 -14.10 -7.34 -15.60
CA LYS A 225 -15.29 -7.32 -14.71
C LYS A 225 -15.36 -8.65 -13.96
N VAL A 226 -15.36 -8.56 -12.64
CA VAL A 226 -15.46 -9.71 -11.74
C VAL A 226 -16.93 -9.93 -11.41
N TYR A 227 -17.36 -11.18 -11.43
CA TYR A 227 -18.71 -11.61 -11.09
C TYR A 227 -18.67 -12.60 -9.92
N PRO A 228 -19.66 -12.56 -9.01
CA PRO A 228 -19.77 -13.55 -7.95
C PRO A 228 -20.15 -14.92 -8.52
N LEU A 229 -19.73 -16.00 -7.84
CA LEU A 229 -19.93 -17.37 -8.34
C LEU A 229 -21.39 -17.70 -8.68
N HIS A 230 -22.35 -17.26 -7.86
CA HIS A 230 -23.76 -17.55 -8.07
C HIS A 230 -24.34 -16.95 -9.37
N GLU A 231 -23.83 -15.81 -9.84
CA GLU A 231 -24.23 -15.25 -11.13
C GLU A 231 -23.64 -16.05 -12.28
N LEU A 232 -22.36 -16.45 -12.16
CA LEU A 232 -21.67 -17.27 -13.16
C LEU A 232 -22.28 -18.66 -13.29
N ALA A 233 -22.60 -19.30 -12.17
CA ALA A 233 -23.22 -20.62 -12.14
C ALA A 233 -24.61 -20.65 -12.79
N LEU A 234 -25.32 -19.51 -12.78
CA LEU A 234 -26.63 -19.31 -13.42
C LEU A 234 -26.53 -18.87 -14.88
N TRP A 235 -25.32 -18.69 -15.43
CA TRP A 235 -25.15 -18.25 -16.81
C TRP A 235 -25.53 -19.38 -17.79
N GLN A 236 -26.45 -19.09 -18.72
CA GLN A 236 -27.09 -20.10 -19.57
C GLN A 236 -26.13 -21.04 -20.32
N PRO A 237 -24.99 -20.57 -20.89
CA PRO A 237 -24.06 -21.45 -21.58
C PRO A 237 -23.42 -22.52 -20.68
N LEU A 238 -23.40 -22.29 -19.36
CA LEU A 238 -22.75 -23.17 -18.39
C LEU A 238 -23.71 -24.09 -17.65
N HIS A 239 -25.02 -24.03 -17.91
CA HIS A 239 -25.99 -24.85 -17.16
C HIS A 239 -25.70 -26.36 -17.21
N ALA A 240 -25.18 -26.84 -18.35
CA ALA A 240 -24.78 -28.23 -18.51
C ALA A 240 -23.57 -28.59 -17.63
N ASP A 241 -22.58 -27.70 -17.57
CA ASP A 241 -21.32 -27.89 -16.84
C ASP A 241 -21.50 -27.67 -15.33
N SER A 242 -22.17 -26.56 -14.94
CA SER A 242 -22.48 -26.24 -13.54
C SER A 242 -23.50 -27.18 -12.92
N GLY A 243 -24.21 -27.96 -13.74
CA GLY A 243 -25.22 -28.91 -13.30
C GLY A 243 -26.52 -28.26 -12.82
N PHE A 244 -26.82 -27.05 -13.29
CA PHE A 244 -28.04 -26.31 -12.94
C PHE A 244 -29.29 -26.87 -13.64
N SER A 245 -30.33 -27.16 -12.87
CA SER A 245 -31.64 -27.57 -13.38
C SER A 245 -32.63 -26.40 -13.33
N LYS A 246 -33.13 -25.99 -14.51
CA LYS A 246 -34.17 -24.94 -14.61
C LYS A 246 -35.49 -25.33 -13.95
N VAL A 247 -35.79 -26.63 -13.86
CA VAL A 247 -37.05 -27.16 -13.33
C VAL A 247 -37.06 -27.10 -11.80
N SER A 248 -36.03 -27.63 -11.16
CA SER A 248 -35.92 -27.66 -9.70
C SER A 248 -35.27 -26.40 -9.11
N LYS A 249 -34.64 -25.56 -9.94
CA LYS A 249 -33.81 -24.41 -9.52
C LYS A 249 -32.67 -24.82 -8.58
N THR A 250 -32.17 -26.04 -8.72
CA THR A 250 -31.08 -26.61 -7.91
C THR A 250 -29.88 -27.03 -8.77
N PHE A 251 -28.74 -27.24 -8.13
CA PHE A 251 -27.50 -27.67 -8.74
C PHE A 251 -27.17 -29.11 -8.36
N SER A 252 -26.76 -29.94 -9.32
CA SER A 252 -26.21 -31.27 -9.01
C SER A 252 -24.85 -31.13 -8.33
N LEU A 253 -24.69 -31.70 -7.13
CA LEU A 253 -23.46 -31.59 -6.34
C LEU A 253 -22.24 -32.11 -7.11
N TYR A 254 -22.36 -33.29 -7.72
CA TYR A 254 -21.24 -33.94 -8.42
C TYR A 254 -20.80 -33.15 -9.66
N LYS A 255 -21.75 -32.66 -10.47
CA LYS A 255 -21.44 -31.85 -11.65
C LYS A 255 -20.82 -30.52 -11.26
N LEU A 256 -21.38 -29.86 -10.25
CA LEU A 256 -20.87 -28.59 -9.74
C LEU A 256 -19.45 -28.75 -9.19
N GLU A 257 -19.18 -29.79 -8.40
CA GLU A 257 -17.84 -30.05 -7.86
C GLU A 257 -16.82 -30.26 -8.99
N ALA A 258 -17.15 -31.10 -9.98
CA ALA A 258 -16.29 -31.35 -11.13
C ALA A 258 -16.00 -30.06 -11.92
N TRP A 259 -17.03 -29.24 -12.16
CA TRP A 259 -16.89 -27.96 -12.84
C TRP A 259 -16.01 -26.98 -12.05
N LEU A 260 -16.26 -26.81 -10.74
CA LEU A 260 -15.44 -25.95 -9.89
C LEU A 260 -13.97 -26.37 -9.89
N ARG A 261 -13.67 -27.67 -9.77
CA ARG A 261 -12.28 -28.19 -9.83
C ARG A 261 -11.62 -27.91 -11.19
N ALA A 262 -12.37 -28.05 -12.29
CA ALA A 262 -11.87 -27.82 -13.63
C ALA A 262 -11.66 -26.31 -13.95
N SER A 263 -12.49 -25.44 -13.39
CA SER A 263 -12.47 -24.00 -13.67
C SER A 263 -11.68 -23.16 -12.66
N LEU A 264 -11.26 -23.72 -11.52
CA LEU A 264 -10.46 -23.03 -10.52
C LEU A 264 -9.03 -22.78 -11.00
N THR A 265 -8.64 -21.52 -11.01
CA THR A 265 -7.34 -21.02 -11.45
C THR A 265 -6.68 -20.16 -10.36
N THR A 266 -5.41 -19.79 -10.56
CA THR A 266 -4.72 -18.88 -9.65
C THR A 266 -5.35 -17.49 -9.70
N ASN A 267 -5.42 -16.81 -8.54
CA ASN A 267 -6.05 -15.50 -8.47
C ASN A 267 -5.29 -14.48 -9.36
N PRO A 268 -5.93 -13.90 -10.40
CA PRO A 268 -5.29 -12.98 -11.34
C PRO A 268 -4.94 -11.62 -10.72
N PHE A 269 -5.48 -11.32 -9.54
CA PHE A 269 -5.22 -10.10 -8.78
C PHE A 269 -4.43 -10.37 -7.49
N GLY A 270 -4.07 -11.63 -7.21
CA GLY A 270 -3.36 -12.04 -6.01
C GLY A 270 -1.91 -11.55 -5.94
N PRO A 271 -1.24 -11.77 -4.80
CA PRO A 271 0.16 -11.38 -4.62
C PRO A 271 1.11 -11.96 -5.69
N SER A 272 0.88 -13.21 -6.14
CA SER A 272 1.72 -13.85 -7.15
C SER A 272 1.56 -13.20 -8.52
N ALA A 273 0.34 -12.80 -8.88
CA ALA A 273 0.09 -12.05 -10.10
C ALA A 273 0.70 -10.63 -10.01
N CYS A 274 0.52 -9.95 -8.88
CA CYS A 274 1.12 -8.62 -8.64
C CYS A 274 2.65 -8.62 -8.79
N LEU A 275 3.35 -9.65 -8.31
CA LEU A 275 4.81 -9.78 -8.48
C LEU A 275 5.23 -10.05 -9.94
N LYS A 276 4.42 -10.76 -10.72
CA LYS A 276 4.72 -11.13 -12.11
C LYS A 276 4.37 -10.04 -13.12
N SER A 277 3.23 -9.37 -12.96
CA SER A 277 2.65 -8.44 -13.93
C SER A 277 2.38 -7.03 -13.37
N GLY A 278 2.61 -6.80 -12.08
CA GLY A 278 2.44 -5.49 -11.46
C GLY A 278 3.45 -4.46 -11.97
N LYS A 279 3.02 -3.19 -12.02
CA LYS A 279 3.92 -2.10 -12.36
C LYS A 279 4.86 -1.85 -11.17
N LYS A 280 6.14 -1.61 -11.47
CA LYS A 280 7.08 -1.09 -10.48
C LYS A 280 6.73 0.37 -10.20
N LEU A 281 6.28 0.67 -8.98
CA LEU A 281 6.05 2.06 -8.57
C LEU A 281 7.39 2.77 -8.41
N ALA A 282 7.59 3.88 -9.13
CA ALA A 282 8.59 4.88 -8.77
C ALA A 282 8.00 5.75 -7.65
N TRP A 283 8.76 5.96 -6.57
CA TRP A 283 8.33 6.77 -5.43
C TRP A 283 8.94 8.16 -5.55
N ALA A 284 8.12 9.21 -5.44
CA ALA A 284 8.49 10.60 -5.70
C ALA A 284 9.50 11.17 -4.68
N HIS A 285 9.58 10.58 -3.48
CA HIS A 285 10.56 10.92 -2.45
C HIS A 285 11.33 9.67 -2.04
N GLN A 286 12.14 9.15 -2.95
CA GLN A 286 13.11 8.09 -2.68
C GLN A 286 14.50 8.73 -2.66
N VAL A 287 15.10 8.83 -1.47
CA VAL A 287 16.50 9.25 -1.35
C VAL A 287 17.38 8.11 -1.88
N GLU A 288 17.99 8.32 -3.04
CA GLU A 288 18.85 7.35 -3.74
C GLU A 288 20.19 7.19 -3.00
N GLY A 289 20.19 6.38 -1.95
CA GLY A 289 21.41 5.74 -1.46
C GLY A 289 21.88 4.64 -2.43
N THR A 290 23.16 4.30 -2.36
CA THR A 290 23.87 3.23 -3.13
C THR A 290 23.33 1.81 -2.92
N THR A 291 22.17 1.64 -2.28
CA THR A 291 21.56 0.36 -1.92
C THR A 291 20.52 -0.07 -2.96
N LYS A 292 20.40 -1.39 -3.18
CA LYS A 292 19.51 -2.00 -4.18
C LYS A 292 18.08 -1.43 -4.09
N ARG A 293 17.51 -0.99 -5.22
CA ARG A 293 16.15 -0.44 -5.33
C ARG A 293 15.11 -1.34 -4.64
N ALA A 294 14.30 -0.77 -3.76
CA ALA A 294 13.17 -1.44 -3.13
C ALA A 294 12.27 -2.10 -4.19
N LYS A 295 11.89 -3.37 -3.97
CA LYS A 295 10.99 -4.07 -4.89
C LYS A 295 9.56 -3.75 -4.50
N ILE A 296 8.97 -2.80 -5.22
CA ILE A 296 7.60 -2.38 -4.99
C ILE A 296 6.78 -2.72 -6.22
N ALA A 297 5.79 -3.57 -6.05
CA ALA A 297 4.86 -3.98 -7.10
C ALA A 297 3.44 -3.55 -6.71
N CYS A 298 2.69 -2.99 -7.66
CA CYS A 298 1.27 -2.71 -7.46
C CYS A 298 0.43 -3.23 -8.64
N ASN A 299 -0.80 -3.62 -8.33
CA ASN A 299 -1.83 -3.93 -9.33
C ASN A 299 -2.92 -2.82 -9.39
N THR A 300 -2.77 -1.73 -8.65
CA THR A 300 -3.81 -0.71 -8.40
C THR A 300 -4.36 -0.06 -9.67
N HIS A 301 -3.56 0.03 -10.72
CA HIS A 301 -3.95 0.57 -12.04
C HIS A 301 -4.74 -0.41 -12.92
N VAL A 302 -4.74 -1.69 -12.55
CA VAL A 302 -5.28 -2.80 -13.37
C VAL A 302 -6.42 -3.53 -12.66
N SER A 303 -6.41 -3.52 -11.33
CA SER A 303 -7.30 -4.28 -10.47
C SER A 303 -8.52 -3.46 -10.04
N PRO A 304 -9.73 -4.07 -9.97
CA PRO A 304 -10.90 -3.43 -9.35
C PRO A 304 -10.62 -3.01 -7.90
N LEU A 305 -11.42 -2.06 -7.39
CA LEU A 305 -11.22 -1.44 -6.06
C LEU A 305 -10.97 -2.45 -4.93
N LEU A 306 -11.74 -3.55 -4.87
CA LEU A 306 -11.66 -4.59 -3.84
C LEU A 306 -10.49 -5.58 -4.00
N HIS A 307 -9.71 -5.46 -5.06
CA HIS A 307 -8.61 -6.37 -5.38
C HIS A 307 -7.27 -5.63 -5.53
N ARG A 308 -7.21 -4.39 -5.05
CA ARG A 308 -6.00 -3.58 -5.06
C ARG A 308 -5.02 -4.12 -4.02
N ILE A 309 -3.82 -4.48 -4.46
CA ILE A 309 -2.72 -4.97 -3.63
C ILE A 309 -1.47 -4.16 -3.97
N VAL A 310 -0.75 -3.76 -2.92
CA VAL A 310 0.59 -3.18 -3.02
C VAL A 310 1.54 -4.02 -2.20
N LEU A 311 2.60 -4.50 -2.85
CA LEU A 311 3.63 -5.33 -2.25
C LEU A 311 4.93 -4.54 -2.20
N MET A 312 5.50 -4.43 -1.00
CA MET A 312 6.78 -3.80 -0.74
C MET A 312 7.71 -4.84 -0.12
N SER A 313 8.87 -5.07 -0.75
CA SER A 313 9.81 -6.09 -0.28
C SER A 313 11.25 -5.62 -0.38
N GLN A 314 12.06 -6.04 0.60
CA GLN A 314 13.52 -5.78 0.64
C GLN A 314 13.87 -4.28 0.70
N VAL A 315 13.14 -3.50 1.50
CA VAL A 315 13.48 -2.09 1.74
C VAL A 315 14.57 -2.04 2.82
N TYR A 316 15.65 -1.33 2.56
CA TYR A 316 16.78 -1.24 3.49
C TYR A 316 17.34 0.16 3.51
N LYS A 317 17.42 0.78 4.70
CA LYS A 317 18.00 2.12 4.89
C LYS A 317 17.37 3.18 4.01
N GLN A 318 16.05 3.10 3.85
CA GLN A 318 15.28 4.03 3.03
C GLN A 318 14.10 4.58 3.80
N THR A 319 13.83 5.86 3.58
CA THR A 319 12.61 6.53 3.98
C THR A 319 11.68 6.63 2.77
N LEU A 320 10.47 6.07 2.90
CA LEU A 320 9.49 6.03 1.84
C LEU A 320 8.20 6.70 2.33
N ALA A 321 7.76 7.73 1.63
CA ALA A 321 6.51 8.42 1.93
C ALA A 321 5.62 8.46 0.69
N LYS A 322 4.33 8.16 0.87
CA LYS A 322 3.33 8.26 -0.19
C LYS A 322 1.97 8.59 0.39
N SER A 323 1.40 9.69 -0.10
CA SER A 323 -0.01 10.02 -0.04
C SER A 323 -0.54 10.00 -1.47
N SER A 324 -1.56 9.18 -1.77
CA SER A 324 -2.16 9.13 -3.11
C SER A 324 -3.48 8.37 -3.10
N ASP A 325 -4.45 8.86 -3.88
CA ASP A 325 -5.70 8.15 -4.15
C ASP A 325 -5.51 6.75 -4.76
N THR A 326 -4.33 6.47 -5.32
CA THR A 326 -3.99 5.14 -5.84
C THR A 326 -3.87 4.07 -4.76
N LEU A 327 -3.62 4.46 -3.50
CA LEU A 327 -3.52 3.56 -2.36
C LEU A 327 -4.86 3.34 -1.66
N VAL A 328 -5.87 4.16 -1.95
CA VAL A 328 -7.18 4.10 -1.31
C VAL A 328 -7.81 2.73 -1.50
N GLY A 329 -8.13 2.08 -0.38
CA GLY A 329 -8.76 0.76 -0.34
C GLY A 329 -7.85 -0.40 -0.75
N ALA A 330 -6.52 -0.20 -0.81
CA ALA A 330 -5.59 -1.26 -1.15
C ALA A 330 -5.20 -2.11 0.07
N HIS A 331 -4.94 -3.41 -0.16
CA HIS A 331 -4.26 -4.29 0.76
C HIS A 331 -2.74 -4.10 0.64
N PHE A 332 -2.10 -3.65 1.71
CA PHE A 332 -0.66 -3.39 1.72
C PHE A 332 0.09 -4.53 2.39
N ARG A 333 1.15 -5.04 1.75
CA ARG A 333 2.04 -6.04 2.34
C ARG A 333 3.47 -5.56 2.29
N VAL A 334 4.08 -5.49 3.46
CA VAL A 334 5.49 -5.19 3.66
C VAL A 334 6.21 -6.44 4.09
N HIS A 335 7.32 -6.76 3.44
CA HIS A 335 8.09 -7.95 3.74
C HIS A 335 9.60 -7.69 3.70
N ARG A 336 10.33 -8.12 4.75
CA ARG A 336 11.79 -7.96 4.83
C ARG A 336 12.25 -6.51 4.71
N CYS A 337 11.70 -5.63 5.54
CA CYS A 337 12.21 -4.25 5.66
C CYS A 337 13.15 -4.14 6.85
N ASN A 338 14.25 -3.40 6.69
CA ASN A 338 15.24 -3.24 7.75
C ASN A 338 15.78 -1.81 7.80
N GLU A 339 15.88 -1.23 9.00
CA GLU A 339 16.41 0.13 9.22
C GLU A 339 15.73 1.18 8.33
N SER A 340 14.39 1.17 8.28
CA SER A 340 13.61 1.96 7.31
C SER A 340 12.44 2.70 7.95
N PHE A 341 12.10 3.85 7.38
CA PHE A 341 10.92 4.64 7.77
C PHE A 341 9.89 4.61 6.64
N ILE A 342 8.67 4.15 6.92
CA ILE A 342 7.63 3.99 5.91
C ILE A 342 6.38 4.77 6.32
N TYR A 343 6.01 5.76 5.53
CA TYR A 343 4.85 6.63 5.73
C TYR A 343 3.82 6.38 4.62
N LEU A 344 2.68 5.79 4.99
CA LEU A 344 1.56 5.48 4.10
C LEU A 344 0.34 6.28 4.55
N LEU A 345 0.29 7.56 4.17
CA LEU A 345 -0.68 8.53 4.67
C LEU A 345 -1.95 8.54 3.80
N SER A 346 -2.59 7.38 3.64
CA SER A 346 -3.81 7.21 2.85
C SER A 346 -4.73 6.17 3.50
N PRO A 347 -6.04 6.16 3.21
CA PRO A 347 -6.97 5.13 3.67
C PRO A 347 -6.61 3.74 3.11
N LEU A 348 -6.33 2.76 3.97
CA LEU A 348 -5.91 1.41 3.57
C LEU A 348 -7.00 0.38 3.93
N ARG A 349 -7.16 -0.66 3.10
CA ARG A 349 -8.11 -1.75 3.40
C ARG A 349 -7.58 -2.65 4.51
N SER A 350 -6.35 -3.17 4.33
CA SER A 350 -5.64 -3.95 5.34
C SER A 350 -4.13 -3.77 5.18
N VAL A 351 -3.36 -3.99 6.24
CA VAL A 351 -1.90 -3.90 6.21
C VAL A 351 -1.27 -5.12 6.87
N THR A 352 -0.20 -5.63 6.27
CA THR A 352 0.53 -6.80 6.76
C THR A 352 2.03 -6.53 6.72
N ILE A 353 2.68 -6.64 7.87
CA ILE A 353 4.11 -6.38 8.06
C ILE A 353 4.77 -7.69 8.50
N GLU A 354 5.69 -8.20 7.68
CA GLU A 354 6.33 -9.50 7.90
C GLU A 354 7.86 -9.41 7.82
N LYS A 355 8.57 -10.06 8.75
CA LYS A 355 10.03 -10.20 8.70
C LYS A 355 10.76 -8.86 8.71
N CYS A 356 10.21 -7.85 9.40
CA CYS A 356 10.74 -6.49 9.45
C CYS A 356 11.54 -6.24 10.72
N ARG A 357 12.60 -5.43 10.63
CA ARG A 357 13.50 -5.13 11.77
C ARG A 357 13.85 -3.66 11.86
N ASN A 358 14.00 -3.13 13.08
CA ASN A 358 14.50 -1.77 13.34
C ASN A 358 13.86 -0.70 12.44
N SER A 359 12.54 -0.75 12.24
CA SER A 359 11.84 0.07 11.25
C SER A 359 10.61 0.73 11.88
N THR A 360 10.27 1.93 11.40
CA THR A 360 9.09 2.67 11.85
C THR A 360 8.06 2.74 10.73
N PHE A 361 6.82 2.39 11.05
CA PHE A 361 5.68 2.41 10.13
C PHE A 361 4.64 3.40 10.61
N VAL A 362 4.41 4.45 9.81
CA VAL A 362 3.36 5.44 10.03
C VAL A 362 2.28 5.20 8.98
N LEU A 363 1.10 4.77 9.44
CA LEU A 363 0.00 4.34 8.58
C LEU A 363 -1.19 5.27 8.74
N GLY A 364 -1.84 5.57 7.61
CA GLY A 364 -3.18 6.12 7.60
C GLY A 364 -4.23 5.10 8.11
N PRO A 365 -5.50 5.52 8.23
CA PRO A 365 -6.58 4.67 8.73
C PRO A 365 -6.68 3.33 7.97
N VAL A 366 -6.57 2.23 8.73
CA VAL A 366 -6.66 0.86 8.23
C VAL A 366 -8.04 0.29 8.55
N GLU A 367 -8.85 0.15 7.51
CA GLU A 367 -10.28 -0.16 7.60
C GLU A 367 -10.58 -1.50 8.31
N THR A 368 -9.81 -2.56 8.05
CA THR A 368 -10.16 -3.91 8.51
C THR A 368 -9.18 -4.48 9.52
N ALA A 369 -7.92 -4.68 9.13
CA ALA A 369 -6.94 -5.30 10.02
C ALA A 369 -5.50 -4.91 9.67
N LEU A 370 -4.71 -4.74 10.74
CA LEU A 370 -3.28 -4.57 10.74
C LEU A 370 -2.63 -5.81 11.39
N HIS A 371 -1.79 -6.50 10.62
CA HIS A 371 -1.13 -7.74 11.03
C HIS A 371 0.38 -7.57 11.08
N LEU A 372 0.98 -7.97 12.20
CA LEU A 372 2.42 -8.07 12.35
C LEU A 372 2.85 -9.52 12.64
N HIS A 373 3.87 -9.97 11.92
CA HIS A 373 4.41 -11.31 12.06
C HIS A 373 5.94 -11.32 11.91
N ASP A 374 6.65 -12.00 12.83
CA ASP A 374 8.11 -12.20 12.76
C ASP A 374 8.87 -10.86 12.65
N CYS A 375 8.57 -9.91 13.55
CA CYS A 375 9.14 -8.55 13.52
C CYS A 375 9.92 -8.23 14.79
N GLU A 376 11.01 -7.47 14.66
CA GLU A 376 11.93 -7.16 15.77
C GLU A 376 12.22 -5.65 15.85
N ASN A 377 12.06 -5.05 17.02
CA ASN A 377 12.29 -3.62 17.27
C ASN A 377 11.58 -2.73 16.24
N VAL A 378 10.31 -3.03 15.96
CA VAL A 378 9.48 -2.28 15.01
C VAL A 378 8.56 -1.35 15.78
N GLU A 379 8.47 -0.10 15.33
CA GLU A 379 7.50 0.88 15.82
C GLU A 379 6.37 1.03 14.80
N VAL A 380 5.12 0.93 15.25
CA VAL A 380 3.95 1.11 14.39
C VAL A 380 3.02 2.15 14.97
N ILE A 381 2.70 3.16 14.15
CA ILE A 381 1.79 4.25 14.46
C ILE A 381 0.63 4.15 13.47
N ALA A 382 -0.56 3.77 13.95
CA ALA A 382 -1.69 3.51 13.06
C ALA A 382 -3.06 3.69 13.73
N VAL A 383 -4.04 4.12 12.95
CA VAL A 383 -5.47 3.97 13.28
C VAL A 383 -5.95 2.72 12.59
N CYS A 384 -6.53 1.76 13.30
CA CYS A 384 -6.97 0.50 12.68
C CYS A 384 -8.19 -0.11 13.38
N HIS A 385 -9.04 -0.80 12.62
CA HIS A 385 -10.17 -1.52 13.22
C HIS A 385 -9.71 -2.66 14.15
N ARG A 386 -8.71 -3.43 13.72
CA ARG A 386 -8.13 -4.54 14.49
C ARG A 386 -6.62 -4.64 14.31
N LEU A 387 -5.90 -4.73 15.43
CA LEU A 387 -4.46 -5.04 15.46
C LEU A 387 -4.24 -6.49 15.87
N SER A 388 -3.36 -7.21 15.17
CA SER A 388 -2.92 -8.56 15.56
C SER A 388 -1.41 -8.71 15.45
N ILE A 389 -0.80 -9.21 16.53
CA ILE A 389 0.66 -9.37 16.65
C ILE A 389 1.03 -10.84 16.94
N SER A 390 2.05 -11.33 16.24
CA SER A 390 2.56 -12.70 16.39
C SER A 390 4.07 -12.74 16.18
N SER A 391 4.77 -13.55 16.97
CA SER A 391 6.22 -13.73 16.86
C SER A 391 7.00 -12.41 16.81
N THR A 392 6.60 -11.41 17.61
CA THR A 392 7.26 -10.09 17.64
C THR A 392 8.18 -9.93 18.85
N ALA A 393 9.27 -9.18 18.71
CA ALA A 393 10.22 -8.92 19.80
C ALA A 393 10.53 -7.43 19.92
N GLY A 394 10.29 -6.83 21.08
CA GLY A 394 10.66 -5.44 21.37
C GLY A 394 9.92 -4.40 20.51
N CYS A 395 8.73 -4.71 20.02
CA CYS A 395 7.94 -3.81 19.18
C CYS A 395 7.08 -2.85 20.02
N THR A 396 6.89 -1.64 19.51
CA THR A 396 6.05 -0.60 20.12
C THR A 396 4.88 -0.25 19.21
N PHE A 397 3.67 -0.22 19.77
CA PHE A 397 2.42 -0.03 19.06
C PHE A 397 1.70 1.20 19.59
N HIS A 398 1.63 2.23 18.75
CA HIS A 398 0.87 3.45 19.00
C HIS A 398 -0.41 3.42 18.17
N VAL A 399 -1.49 2.97 18.79
CA VAL A 399 -2.71 2.61 18.06
C VAL A 399 -3.95 3.29 18.61
N LEU A 400 -4.86 3.61 17.69
CA LEU A 400 -6.26 3.92 17.98
C LEU A 400 -7.08 2.80 17.37
N THR A 401 -7.86 2.10 18.20
CA THR A 401 -8.62 0.94 17.73
C THR A 401 -9.91 0.71 18.52
N PRO A 402 -11.05 0.48 17.84
CA PRO A 402 -12.33 0.17 18.48
C PRO A 402 -12.45 -1.28 18.94
N SER A 403 -11.43 -2.12 18.69
CA SER A 403 -11.36 -3.50 19.15
C SER A 403 -10.10 -3.75 20.00
N ARG A 404 -10.12 -4.79 20.83
CA ARG A 404 -8.98 -5.15 21.68
C ARG A 404 -7.83 -5.69 20.82
N PRO A 405 -6.60 -5.16 20.91
CA PRO A 405 -5.46 -5.69 20.18
C PRO A 405 -5.21 -7.18 20.49
N LEU A 406 -4.98 -7.99 19.46
CA LEU A 406 -4.80 -9.43 19.60
C LEU A 406 -3.33 -9.81 19.74
N ILE A 407 -2.99 -10.44 20.86
CA ILE A 407 -1.67 -11.01 21.11
C ILE A 407 -1.71 -12.51 20.89
N LEU A 408 -1.02 -12.97 19.84
CA LEU A 408 -0.88 -14.37 19.47
C LEU A 408 0.42 -14.97 20.05
N SER A 409 0.82 -16.16 19.59
CA SER A 409 2.02 -16.88 20.07
C SER A 409 3.34 -16.18 19.69
N GLY A 410 4.40 -16.44 20.45
CA GLY A 410 5.78 -16.05 20.16
C GLY A 410 6.17 -14.60 20.43
N ASN A 411 5.36 -13.81 21.14
CA ASN A 411 5.64 -12.39 21.38
C ASN A 411 6.51 -12.16 22.63
N GLN A 412 7.44 -11.21 22.55
CA GLN A 412 8.34 -10.81 23.62
C GLN A 412 8.37 -9.27 23.74
N ARG A 413 8.04 -8.74 24.92
CA ARG A 413 8.13 -7.30 25.23
C ARG A 413 7.36 -6.40 24.26
N ALA A 414 6.10 -6.72 23.97
CA ALA A 414 5.24 -5.82 23.20
C ALA A 414 4.85 -4.59 24.04
N THR A 415 5.08 -3.39 23.54
CA THR A 415 4.71 -2.15 24.26
C THR A 415 3.53 -1.48 23.57
N PHE A 416 2.47 -1.16 24.30
CA PHE A 416 1.30 -0.45 23.79
C PHE A 416 1.22 0.97 24.32
N ALA A 417 0.81 1.90 23.47
CA ALA A 417 0.72 3.31 23.76
C ALA A 417 -0.43 3.94 22.96
N PRO A 418 -0.97 5.10 23.42
CA PRO A 418 -2.00 5.78 22.65
C PRO A 418 -1.43 6.28 21.31
N PHE A 419 -2.30 6.36 20.31
CA PHE A 419 -2.01 7.04 19.06
C PHE A 419 -1.63 8.51 19.33
N HIS A 420 -0.58 8.99 18.65
CA HIS A 420 0.15 10.19 19.10
C HIS A 420 0.68 11.07 17.95
N THR A 421 0.02 11.01 16.80
CA THR A 421 0.37 11.80 15.61
C THR A 421 -0.89 12.34 14.97
N HIS A 422 -0.77 13.33 14.09
CA HIS A 422 -1.83 13.74 13.18
C HIS A 422 -1.21 14.11 11.82
N TYR A 423 -2.03 14.09 10.77
CA TYR A 423 -1.71 14.73 9.49
C TYR A 423 -2.98 15.39 8.95
N PRO A 424 -2.85 16.43 8.09
CA PRO A 424 -3.96 17.32 7.74
C PRO A 424 -5.24 16.64 7.19
N MET A 425 -5.13 15.50 6.48
CA MET A 425 -6.27 14.75 5.94
C MET A 425 -6.76 13.59 6.85
N LEU A 426 -6.27 13.47 8.08
CA LEU A 426 -6.47 12.27 8.89
C LEU A 426 -7.95 12.05 9.26
N GLU A 427 -8.68 13.07 9.69
CA GLU A 427 -10.09 12.95 10.07
C GLU A 427 -10.97 12.57 8.87
N ASP A 428 -10.72 13.17 7.70
CA ASP A 428 -11.37 12.79 6.44
C ASP A 428 -11.12 11.33 6.07
N HIS A 429 -9.87 10.87 6.24
CA HIS A 429 -9.51 9.48 6.00
C HIS A 429 -10.18 8.52 7.01
N MET A 430 -10.35 8.94 8.27
CA MET A 430 -11.05 8.18 9.31
C MET A 430 -12.54 8.06 8.97
N ALA A 431 -13.18 9.16 8.56
CA ALA A 431 -14.58 9.16 8.14
C ALA A 431 -14.82 8.24 6.93
N ARG A 432 -13.94 8.30 5.92
CA ARG A 432 -14.02 7.42 4.73
C ARG A 432 -13.86 5.92 5.04
N THR A 433 -13.14 5.58 6.11
CA THR A 433 -12.95 4.18 6.53
C THR A 433 -13.98 3.70 7.54
N GLY A 434 -14.77 4.61 8.11
CA GLY A 434 -15.75 4.33 9.15
C GLY A 434 -15.10 4.06 10.50
N LEU A 435 -13.95 4.68 10.78
CA LEU A 435 -13.23 4.55 12.04
C LEU A 435 -13.48 5.76 12.94
N ALA A 436 -14.13 5.54 14.07
CA ALA A 436 -14.35 6.57 15.08
C ALA A 436 -13.17 6.66 16.05
N THR A 437 -13.08 7.77 16.79
CA THR A 437 -12.10 7.98 17.86
C THR A 437 -12.47 7.24 19.15
N VAL A 438 -13.75 6.90 19.30
CA VAL A 438 -14.31 6.14 20.42
C VAL A 438 -15.28 5.06 19.90
N PRO A 439 -15.34 3.87 20.53
CA PRO A 439 -14.51 3.43 21.66
C PRO A 439 -13.04 3.21 21.26
N ASN A 440 -12.13 3.25 22.24
CA ASN A 440 -10.69 3.07 22.00
C ASN A 440 -10.07 2.13 23.04
N TYR A 441 -9.69 0.92 22.63
CA TYR A 441 -9.25 -0.17 23.52
C TYR A 441 -7.76 -0.52 23.38
N TRP A 442 -6.94 0.44 22.95
CA TRP A 442 -5.50 0.25 22.74
C TRP A 442 -4.74 -0.28 23.98
N ASP A 443 -5.23 0.04 25.19
CA ASP A 443 -4.64 -0.32 26.49
C ASP A 443 -5.12 -1.66 27.05
N ASN A 444 -6.10 -2.29 26.40
CA ASN A 444 -6.72 -3.53 26.85
C ASN A 444 -6.55 -4.69 25.85
N PRO A 445 -5.31 -5.14 25.57
CA PRO A 445 -5.06 -6.22 24.61
C PRO A 445 -5.57 -7.58 25.12
N MET A 446 -5.97 -8.44 24.19
CA MET A 446 -6.45 -9.79 24.43
C MET A 446 -5.37 -10.81 24.05
N VAL A 447 -4.92 -11.59 25.04
CA VAL A 447 -3.98 -12.71 24.82
C VAL A 447 -4.76 -13.97 24.44
N VAL A 448 -4.65 -14.39 23.19
CA VAL A 448 -5.41 -15.54 22.66
C VAL A 448 -4.64 -16.85 22.81
N CYS A 449 -3.32 -16.82 22.62
CA CYS A 449 -2.44 -17.97 22.82
C CYS A 449 -1.57 -17.76 24.06
N ARG A 450 -1.87 -18.46 25.15
CA ARG A 450 -0.99 -18.49 26.33
C ARG A 450 0.06 -19.57 26.14
N GLU A 451 1.30 -19.16 25.92
CA GLU A 451 2.46 -20.05 26.13
C GLU A 451 2.71 -20.18 27.64
N SER A 452 3.26 -21.30 28.08
CA SER A 452 3.35 -21.71 29.49
C SER A 452 4.38 -20.93 30.33
N SER A 453 4.67 -19.67 29.99
CA SER A 453 5.58 -18.80 30.72
C SER A 453 4.83 -17.64 31.38
N ASP A 454 4.95 -17.51 32.70
CA ASP A 454 4.27 -16.52 33.56
C ASP A 454 4.72 -15.05 33.35
N THR A 455 5.53 -14.76 32.32
CA THR A 455 5.99 -13.41 32.00
C THR A 455 4.91 -12.59 31.30
N SER A 456 4.71 -11.34 31.75
CA SER A 456 3.85 -10.37 31.07
C SER A 456 4.27 -10.20 29.61
N VAL A 457 3.43 -10.67 28.69
CA VAL A 457 3.71 -10.66 27.24
C VAL A 457 3.77 -9.22 26.68
N PHE A 458 3.06 -8.30 27.31
CA PHE A 458 3.01 -6.89 26.94
C PHE A 458 3.12 -5.95 28.15
N GLN A 459 3.41 -4.69 27.88
CA GLN A 459 3.42 -3.58 28.83
C GLN A 459 2.85 -2.32 28.19
N LEU A 460 2.40 -1.36 29.01
CA LEU A 460 2.02 -0.04 28.53
C LEU A 460 3.23 0.90 28.58
N LEU A 461 3.38 1.76 27.58
CA LEU A 461 4.45 2.76 27.55
C LEU A 461 4.25 3.74 28.71
N PRO A 462 5.25 3.92 29.59
CA PRO A 462 5.15 4.89 30.68
C PRO A 462 4.90 6.31 30.14
N PRO A 463 3.98 7.10 30.74
CA PRO A 463 3.74 8.48 30.33
C PRO A 463 5.00 9.36 30.33
N CYS A 464 5.98 9.05 31.19
CA CYS A 464 7.25 9.74 31.28
C CYS A 464 8.22 9.46 30.13
N GLU A 465 7.94 8.48 29.26
CA GLU A 465 8.72 8.14 28.06
C GLU A 465 7.96 8.46 26.76
N PHE A 466 6.71 8.89 26.87
CA PHE A 466 5.84 9.16 25.73
C PHE A 466 6.15 10.51 25.06
N TYR A 467 6.28 10.55 23.73
CA TYR A 467 6.46 11.78 22.94
C TYR A 467 5.41 11.85 21.84
N VAL A 468 5.07 13.05 21.38
CA VAL A 468 4.23 13.25 20.18
C VAL A 468 5.12 13.07 18.96
N PHE A 469 4.61 12.38 17.94
CA PHE A 469 5.34 12.12 16.71
C PHE A 469 4.90 13.12 15.66
N ILE A 470 5.89 13.70 14.99
CA ILE A 470 5.68 14.74 13.99
C ILE A 470 5.91 14.11 12.62
N ILE A 471 4.90 14.22 11.76
CA ILE A 471 5.02 13.80 10.37
C ILE A 471 5.84 14.86 9.62
N PRO A 472 6.97 14.50 9.00
CA PRO A 472 7.93 15.47 8.45
C PRO A 472 7.55 15.93 7.03
N PHE A 473 6.27 15.99 6.69
CA PHE A 473 5.78 16.35 5.36
C PHE A 473 4.73 17.45 5.45
N GLU A 474 4.85 18.47 4.59
CA GLU A 474 3.80 19.45 4.38
C GLU A 474 2.68 18.81 3.53
N MET A 475 1.44 18.97 3.98
CA MET A 475 0.25 18.44 3.33
C MET A 475 -0.90 19.44 3.51
N GLU A 476 -1.85 19.44 2.60
CA GLU A 476 -3.08 20.23 2.73
C GLU A 476 -4.14 19.46 3.52
N GLY A 477 -4.92 20.17 4.34
CA GLY A 477 -6.06 19.63 5.10
C GLY A 477 -6.29 20.38 6.42
N ASP A 478 -7.36 20.01 7.13
CA ASP A 478 -7.90 20.78 8.25
C ASP A 478 -7.53 20.20 9.63
N THR A 479 -7.07 18.95 9.70
CA THR A 479 -6.73 18.30 10.99
C THR A 479 -5.42 18.85 11.55
N ALA A 480 -5.50 19.58 12.66
CA ALA A 480 -4.35 20.19 13.35
C ALA A 480 -3.99 19.55 14.71
N GLU A 481 -4.82 18.63 15.21
CA GLU A 481 -4.64 17.98 16.51
C GLU A 481 -4.78 16.46 16.41
N ILE A 482 -4.39 15.74 17.46
CA ILE A 482 -4.52 14.28 17.54
C ILE A 482 -6.01 13.94 17.67
N PRO A 483 -6.61 13.21 16.71
CA PRO A 483 -8.03 12.89 16.78
C PRO A 483 -8.37 12.09 18.04
N GLY A 484 -9.41 12.54 18.77
CA GLY A 484 -9.82 11.95 20.04
C GLY A 484 -8.97 12.34 21.25
N GLY A 485 -7.91 13.12 21.06
CA GLY A 485 -7.02 13.57 22.13
C GLY A 485 -6.19 12.45 22.76
N LEU A 486 -5.45 12.81 23.80
CA LEU A 486 -4.62 11.88 24.56
C LEU A 486 -5.25 11.55 25.91
N PRO A 487 -5.05 10.34 26.46
CA PRO A 487 -5.50 10.03 27.81
C PRO A 487 -4.86 10.96 28.84
N ALA A 488 -5.59 11.29 29.91
CA ALA A 488 -5.21 12.32 30.88
C ALA A 488 -3.81 12.14 31.49
N ALA A 489 -3.37 10.90 31.72
CA ALA A 489 -2.04 10.60 32.24
C ALA A 489 -0.91 11.03 31.28
N TYR A 490 -1.09 10.75 29.97
CA TYR A 490 -0.13 11.13 28.92
C TYR A 490 -0.18 12.63 28.64
N GLN A 491 -1.38 13.21 28.60
CA GLN A 491 -1.55 14.66 28.43
C GLN A 491 -0.89 15.45 29.56
N LYS A 492 -1.07 15.00 30.82
CA LYS A 492 -0.40 15.61 31.99
C LYS A 492 1.13 15.51 31.89
N ALA A 493 1.67 14.37 31.45
CA ALA A 493 3.10 14.19 31.29
C ALA A 493 3.69 15.12 30.21
N LEU A 494 2.97 15.33 29.10
CA LEU A 494 3.36 16.31 28.08
C LEU A 494 3.30 17.75 28.60
N ALA A 495 2.22 18.12 29.30
CA ALA A 495 2.09 19.46 29.89
C ALA A 495 3.21 19.79 30.88
N GLN A 496 3.60 18.84 31.73
CA GLN A 496 4.73 19.00 32.66
C GLN A 496 6.07 19.17 31.95
N ARG A 497 6.25 18.59 30.76
CA ARG A 497 7.46 18.77 29.96
C ARG A 497 7.47 20.12 29.26
N GLU A 498 6.33 20.52 28.69
CA GLU A 498 6.16 21.84 28.09
C GLU A 498 6.44 22.95 29.11
N GLU A 499 5.95 22.80 30.34
CA GLU A 499 6.25 23.70 31.45
C GLU A 499 7.77 23.79 31.73
N LYS A 500 8.49 22.66 31.75
CA LYS A 500 9.95 22.64 31.89
C LYS A 500 10.67 23.38 30.76
N ILE A 501 10.18 23.21 29.52
CA ILE A 501 10.71 23.91 28.34
C ILE A 501 10.48 25.42 28.47
N GLN A 502 9.28 25.84 28.88
CA GLN A 502 8.95 27.26 29.09
C GLN A 502 9.77 27.88 30.22
N ILE A 503 9.96 27.17 31.34
CA ILE A 503 10.84 27.62 32.44
C ILE A 503 12.27 27.78 31.94
N TRP A 504 12.78 26.82 31.15
CA TRP A 504 14.11 26.92 30.56
C TRP A 504 14.23 28.12 29.61
N GLN A 505 13.27 28.32 28.71
CA GLN A 505 13.25 29.47 27.79
C GLN A 505 13.19 30.80 28.54
N LYS A 506 12.41 30.88 29.62
CA LYS A 506 12.33 32.05 30.50
C LYS A 506 13.66 32.30 31.19
N THR A 507 14.29 31.26 31.73
CA THR A 507 15.62 31.33 32.36
C THR A 507 16.67 31.86 31.38
N VAL A 508 16.66 31.38 30.13
CA VAL A 508 17.57 31.86 29.08
C VAL A 508 17.31 33.33 28.71
N LYS A 509 16.04 33.77 28.67
CA LYS A 509 15.68 35.18 28.42
C LYS A 509 16.10 36.09 29.59
N GLU A 510 15.92 35.64 30.82
CA GLU A 510 16.26 36.38 32.04
C GLU A 510 17.76 36.47 32.30
N ALA A 511 18.55 35.52 31.79
CA ALA A 511 20.01 35.50 31.93
C ALA A 511 20.73 36.68 31.24
N ARG A 512 20.04 37.54 30.47
CA ARG A 512 20.57 38.76 29.81
C ARG A 512 21.96 38.56 29.18
N LEU A 513 22.14 37.45 28.49
CA LEU A 513 23.42 37.07 27.89
C LEU A 513 23.89 38.12 26.89
N THR A 514 25.19 38.44 26.93
CA THR A 514 25.81 39.28 25.88
C THR A 514 25.77 38.55 24.53
N LYS A 515 25.95 39.30 23.42
CA LYS A 515 25.92 38.73 22.06
C LYS A 515 26.94 37.59 21.89
N GLU A 516 28.11 37.72 22.51
CA GLU A 516 29.17 36.70 22.47
C GLU A 516 28.83 35.46 23.31
N GLN A 517 28.32 35.66 24.53
CA GLN A 517 27.86 34.56 25.38
C GLN A 517 26.68 33.80 24.76
N ARG A 518 25.79 34.51 24.05
CA ARG A 518 24.68 33.89 23.33
C ARG A 518 25.17 32.99 22.18
N LYS A 519 26.20 33.43 21.47
CA LYS A 519 26.84 32.65 20.39
C LYS A 519 27.53 31.40 20.95
N GLN A 520 28.24 31.52 22.07
CA GLN A 520 28.86 30.37 22.76
C GLN A 520 27.80 29.39 23.29
N PHE A 521 26.74 29.91 23.92
CA PHE A 521 25.64 29.10 24.42
C PHE A 521 24.93 28.34 23.30
N GLN A 522 24.65 29.01 22.18
CA GLN A 522 24.07 28.37 21.00
C GLN A 522 24.93 27.21 20.49
N LEU A 523 26.25 27.42 20.39
CA LEU A 523 27.18 26.40 19.91
C LEU A 523 27.24 25.18 20.86
N LEU A 524 27.11 25.38 22.18
CA LEU A 524 27.02 24.29 23.15
C LEU A 524 25.70 23.51 23.02
N VAL A 525 24.58 24.21 22.84
CA VAL A 525 23.26 23.57 22.64
C VAL A 525 23.26 22.77 21.34
N GLU A 526 23.77 23.33 20.25
CA GLU A 526 23.91 22.64 18.96
C GLU A 526 24.78 21.39 19.11
N ASN A 527 25.96 21.49 19.75
CA ASN A 527 26.81 20.32 19.99
C ASN A 527 26.11 19.23 20.81
N LYS A 528 25.39 19.60 21.87
CA LYS A 528 24.62 18.65 22.68
C LYS A 528 23.47 18.01 21.90
N PHE A 529 22.82 18.78 21.03
CA PHE A 529 21.79 18.27 20.13
C PHE A 529 22.36 17.29 19.09
N TYR A 530 23.53 17.59 18.51
CA TYR A 530 24.24 16.68 17.61
C TYR A 530 24.68 15.37 18.28
N GLU A 531 25.22 15.45 19.51
CA GLU A 531 25.52 14.27 20.33
C GLU A 531 24.25 13.44 20.55
N TRP A 532 23.14 14.09 20.92
CA TRP A 532 21.86 13.43 21.11
C TRP A 532 21.34 12.76 19.82
N LEU A 533 21.35 13.46 18.68
CA LEU A 533 20.93 12.90 17.38
C LEU A 533 21.75 11.67 16.96
N THR A 534 23.04 11.67 17.30
CA THR A 534 23.94 10.57 16.98
C THR A 534 23.70 9.38 17.92
N ASN A 535 23.52 9.64 19.22
CA ASN A 535 23.29 8.60 20.22
C ASN A 535 21.91 7.93 20.11
N THR A 536 20.91 8.65 19.61
CA THR A 536 19.52 8.15 19.46
C THR A 536 19.24 7.50 18.10
N GLY A 537 20.12 7.67 17.10
CA GLY A 537 19.92 7.15 15.75
C GLY A 537 18.99 7.98 14.86
N HIS A 538 18.35 9.03 15.38
CA HIS A 538 17.46 9.93 14.62
C HIS A 538 18.16 10.69 13.49
N ARG A 539 19.50 10.78 13.53
CA ARG A 539 20.29 11.35 12.43
C ARG A 539 20.03 10.66 11.09
N GLN A 540 19.87 9.33 11.07
CA GLN A 540 19.62 8.60 9.83
C GLN A 540 18.28 8.96 9.19
N GLN A 541 17.25 9.19 10.02
CA GLN A 541 15.94 9.64 9.58
C GLN A 541 16.05 11.02 8.90
N LEU A 542 16.75 11.96 9.53
CA LEU A 542 16.97 13.30 8.98
C LEU A 542 17.79 13.28 7.69
N ASP A 543 18.94 12.59 7.69
CA ASP A 543 19.81 12.46 6.52
C ASP A 543 19.06 11.84 5.33
N SER A 544 18.12 10.93 5.60
CA SER A 544 17.27 10.29 4.58
C SER A 544 16.06 11.10 4.12
N LEU A 545 15.77 12.24 4.76
CA LEU A 545 14.71 13.17 4.37
C LEU A 545 15.26 14.36 3.57
N VAL A 546 16.55 14.65 3.67
CA VAL A 546 17.22 15.72 2.91
C VAL A 546 17.48 15.26 1.47
N PRO A 547 16.94 15.96 0.45
CA PRO A 547 17.28 15.67 -0.94
C PRO A 547 18.78 15.87 -1.20
N HIS A 548 19.44 14.92 -1.87
CA HIS A 548 20.88 14.99 -2.20
C HIS A 548 21.29 16.21 -3.07
N THR A 549 20.33 17.01 -3.56
CA THR A 549 20.62 18.29 -4.23
C THR A 549 21.11 19.39 -3.27
N ALA A 550 20.94 19.22 -1.96
CA ALA A 550 21.44 20.15 -0.94
C ALA A 550 22.83 19.80 -0.39
N SER A 551 23.48 18.73 -0.87
CA SER A 551 24.89 18.48 -0.55
C SER A 551 25.81 19.19 -1.54
N LYS A 552 25.87 20.53 -1.45
CA LYS A 552 27.21 21.13 -1.61
C LYS A 552 28.03 20.55 -0.46
N GLN A 553 29.04 19.75 -0.78
CA GLN A 553 30.14 19.52 0.13
C GLN A 553 30.50 20.89 0.71
N VAL A 554 30.37 21.06 2.03
CA VAL A 554 31.00 22.18 2.71
C VAL A 554 32.50 22.03 2.42
N PRO A 555 33.11 22.88 1.58
CA PRO A 555 34.56 22.91 1.48
C PRO A 555 35.06 23.44 2.83
N GLY A 556 36.15 22.86 3.33
CA GLY A 556 36.75 23.26 4.62
C GLY A 556 36.82 24.78 4.76
N TRP A 557 36.32 25.29 5.89
CA TRP A 557 36.33 26.72 6.18
C TRP A 557 37.61 27.10 6.93
N ASP A 558 38.49 27.83 6.24
CA ASP A 558 39.60 28.57 6.82
C ASP A 558 39.09 29.79 7.63
N PRO A 559 39.63 30.07 8.83
CA PRO A 559 39.02 31.00 9.76
C PRO A 559 39.52 32.44 9.59
N HIS A 560 39.39 33.07 8.43
CA HIS A 560 39.55 34.54 8.32
C HIS A 560 38.73 35.15 7.17
N GLY A 561 37.75 35.99 7.50
CA GLY A 561 37.32 37.08 6.62
C GLY A 561 35.88 37.04 6.08
N ALA A 562 35.08 37.97 6.62
CA ALA A 562 34.09 38.81 5.94
C ALA A 562 32.67 38.30 5.62
N THR A 563 31.75 39.14 6.13
CA THR A 563 30.47 39.62 5.58
C THR A 563 29.24 38.70 5.56
N VAL A 564 28.27 39.14 6.36
CA VAL A 564 26.87 38.76 6.37
C VAL A 564 26.24 39.09 5.01
N THR A 565 25.76 38.06 4.31
CA THR A 565 24.68 38.18 3.34
C THR A 565 23.51 37.34 3.83
N THR A 566 22.33 37.96 3.83
CA THR A 566 21.02 37.38 4.14
C THR A 566 20.75 36.14 3.28
N PRO A 567 20.02 35.12 3.78
CA PRO A 567 19.65 33.97 2.95
C PRO A 567 18.68 34.43 1.86
N GLU A 568 19.11 34.32 0.61
CA GLU A 568 18.26 34.47 -0.57
C GLU A 568 17.19 33.36 -0.60
N SER A 569 16.02 33.78 -1.07
CA SER A 569 14.75 33.09 -1.23
C SER A 569 14.82 31.70 -1.88
N ASN A 570 13.92 30.81 -1.44
CA ASN A 570 13.47 29.60 -2.13
C ASN A 570 13.45 29.80 -3.65
N SER A 571 14.11 28.91 -4.39
CA SER A 571 14.07 28.89 -5.86
C SER A 571 12.72 28.35 -6.33
N TYR A 572 11.69 29.19 -6.30
CA TYR A 572 10.48 29.02 -7.10
C TYR A 572 10.91 29.09 -8.58
N GLY A 573 10.65 28.02 -9.33
CA GLY A 573 10.77 28.08 -10.78
C GLY A 573 9.75 29.10 -11.30
N PRO A 574 10.12 29.98 -12.24
CA PRO A 574 9.18 30.93 -12.80
C PRO A 574 7.98 30.22 -13.49
N PRO A 575 6.74 30.70 -13.27
CA PRO A 575 5.51 29.98 -13.62
C PRO A 575 5.27 29.84 -15.13
N ILE A 576 4.59 28.76 -15.52
CA ILE A 576 4.00 28.56 -16.85
C ILE A 576 2.47 28.51 -16.74
N SER A 577 1.78 29.26 -17.59
CA SER A 577 0.32 29.36 -17.66
C SER A 577 -0.20 28.74 -18.96
N PHE A 578 -1.13 27.80 -18.84
CA PHE A 578 -1.82 27.14 -19.94
C PHE A 578 -3.24 27.67 -20.07
N TYR A 579 -3.72 27.87 -21.30
CA TYR A 579 -5.04 28.42 -21.58
C TYR A 579 -5.81 27.53 -22.56
N GLU A 580 -7.09 27.31 -22.25
CA GLU A 580 -7.95 26.41 -23.02
C GLU A 580 -8.25 26.90 -24.45
N ASP A 581 -8.34 28.22 -24.65
CA ASP A 581 -8.61 28.85 -25.93
C ASP A 581 -7.41 29.68 -26.43
N LYS A 582 -7.52 30.18 -27.67
CA LYS A 582 -6.48 31.01 -28.30
C LYS A 582 -6.41 32.39 -27.66
N HIS A 583 -5.27 33.07 -27.82
CA HIS A 583 -5.05 34.44 -27.34
C HIS A 583 -5.30 34.62 -25.83
N PHE A 584 -4.90 33.62 -25.04
CA PHE A 584 -4.94 33.62 -23.57
C PHE A 584 -6.35 33.75 -22.99
N GLN A 585 -7.34 33.19 -23.69
CA GLN A 585 -8.74 33.17 -23.30
C GLN A 585 -9.15 31.80 -22.74
N GLY A 586 -10.33 31.74 -22.12
CA GLY A 586 -10.88 30.51 -21.56
C GLY A 586 -10.34 30.17 -20.17
N ARG A 587 -10.47 28.90 -19.77
CA ARG A 587 -9.94 28.42 -18.49
C ARG A 587 -8.41 28.42 -18.50
N ARG A 588 -7.83 28.81 -17.37
CA ARG A 588 -6.38 28.93 -17.15
C ARG A 588 -5.92 27.92 -16.11
N TYR A 589 -4.76 27.32 -16.33
CA TYR A 589 -4.06 26.49 -15.36
C TYR A 589 -2.61 26.97 -15.24
N ASP A 590 -2.17 27.22 -14.02
CA ASP A 590 -0.82 27.68 -13.72
C ASP A 590 0.00 26.57 -13.09
N CYS A 591 1.26 26.49 -13.49
CA CYS A 591 2.19 25.48 -13.01
C CYS A 591 3.52 26.12 -12.63
N GLU A 592 3.98 25.86 -11.41
CA GLU A 592 5.24 26.36 -10.85
C GLU A 592 6.31 25.27 -10.72
N CYS A 593 5.93 24.01 -10.95
CA CYS A 593 6.81 22.83 -10.87
C CYS A 593 6.42 21.78 -11.90
N ASP A 594 7.10 20.63 -11.91
CA ASP A 594 6.79 19.53 -12.82
C ASP A 594 5.39 18.96 -12.57
N CYS A 595 4.53 18.93 -13.59
CA CYS A 595 3.18 18.36 -13.51
C CYS A 595 3.02 17.16 -14.44
N ALA A 596 2.78 15.99 -13.84
CA ALA A 596 2.67 14.72 -14.56
C ALA A 596 1.28 14.49 -15.19
N ASP A 597 0.23 15.17 -14.74
CA ASP A 597 -1.09 15.12 -15.36
C ASP A 597 -1.90 16.37 -15.00
N PHE A 598 -2.22 17.20 -15.99
CA PHE A 598 -3.14 18.34 -15.82
C PHE A 598 -4.43 18.21 -16.63
N TYR A 599 -4.76 17.01 -17.13
CA TYR A 599 -5.97 16.79 -17.92
C TYR A 599 -7.27 17.00 -17.13
N SER A 600 -7.23 16.83 -15.81
CA SER A 600 -8.35 17.14 -14.90
C SER A 600 -8.61 18.64 -14.79
N TYR A 601 -7.61 19.49 -15.05
CA TYR A 601 -7.71 20.95 -14.92
C TYR A 601 -7.97 21.63 -16.27
N LEU A 602 -7.36 21.12 -17.35
CA LEU A 602 -7.58 21.58 -18.73
C LEU A 602 -7.86 20.42 -19.67
N SER A 603 -8.98 20.51 -20.39
CA SER A 603 -9.39 19.50 -21.38
C SER A 603 -8.59 19.58 -22.69
N ARG A 604 -8.03 20.76 -22.98
CA ARG A 604 -7.23 21.13 -24.16
C ARG A 604 -6.42 22.40 -23.84
N CYS A 605 -5.41 22.71 -24.65
CA CYS A 605 -4.56 23.89 -24.50
C CYS A 605 -4.26 24.53 -25.86
N ASN A 606 -4.73 25.76 -26.07
CA ASN A 606 -4.59 26.49 -27.32
C ASN A 606 -3.65 27.70 -27.23
N SER A 607 -3.33 28.19 -26.02
CA SER A 607 -2.30 29.23 -25.83
C SER A 607 -1.55 29.06 -24.50
N ILE A 608 -0.29 29.53 -24.44
CA ILE A 608 0.62 29.34 -23.29
C ILE A 608 1.39 30.64 -23.02
N ARG A 609 1.59 30.99 -21.74
CA ARG A 609 2.56 32.01 -21.31
C ARG A 609 3.61 31.38 -20.42
N VAL A 610 4.88 31.61 -20.74
CA VAL A 610 6.00 31.19 -19.92
C VAL A 610 6.60 32.45 -19.31
N GLU A 611 6.33 32.67 -18.02
CA GLU A 611 6.77 33.88 -17.31
C GLU A 611 8.28 33.89 -17.08
N GLY A 612 8.92 32.71 -17.04
CA GLY A 612 10.37 32.57 -17.02
C GLY A 612 10.85 31.13 -17.14
N GLY A 613 12.16 30.97 -17.34
CA GLY A 613 12.81 29.67 -17.53
C GLY A 613 12.44 29.01 -18.86
N THR A 614 12.90 27.78 -19.05
CA THR A 614 12.53 26.94 -20.20
C THR A 614 11.73 25.74 -19.73
N TRP A 615 10.63 25.44 -20.42
CA TRP A 615 9.72 24.35 -20.08
C TRP A 615 9.63 23.31 -21.20
N ALA A 616 9.53 22.04 -20.82
CA ALA A 616 9.18 20.95 -21.72
C ALA A 616 7.72 20.56 -21.50
N VAL A 617 6.87 20.66 -22.53
CA VAL A 617 5.45 20.27 -22.46
C VAL A 617 5.21 19.05 -23.33
N TYR A 618 4.35 18.15 -22.87
CA TYR A 618 4.11 16.85 -23.48
C TYR A 618 2.64 16.69 -23.85
N GLU A 619 2.40 16.07 -25.01
CA GLU A 619 1.06 15.81 -25.54
C GLU A 619 0.19 14.94 -24.62
N ARG A 620 0.79 13.96 -23.94
CA ARG A 620 0.07 13.00 -23.07
C ARG A 620 0.52 13.11 -21.61
N PRO A 621 -0.29 12.61 -20.67
CA PRO A 621 0.11 12.50 -19.27
C PRO A 621 1.37 11.64 -19.08
N ASN A 622 2.06 11.85 -17.96
CA ASN A 622 3.29 11.17 -17.53
C ASN A 622 4.47 11.36 -18.50
N PHE A 623 4.66 12.57 -19.02
CA PHE A 623 5.78 12.98 -19.89
C PHE A 623 5.88 12.14 -21.18
N ALA A 624 4.73 11.78 -21.74
CA ALA A 624 4.64 10.89 -22.90
C ALA A 624 4.11 11.61 -24.15
N GLY A 625 4.44 11.09 -25.33
CA GLY A 625 3.96 11.62 -26.61
C GLY A 625 4.92 12.61 -27.24
N HIS A 626 4.39 13.55 -28.03
CA HIS A 626 5.19 14.62 -28.59
C HIS A 626 5.62 15.59 -27.50
N VAL A 627 6.91 15.95 -27.48
CA VAL A 627 7.48 16.95 -26.57
C VAL A 627 7.74 18.25 -27.34
N TYR A 628 7.47 19.37 -26.69
CA TYR A 628 7.72 20.71 -27.21
C TYR A 628 8.51 21.50 -26.15
N ILE A 629 9.59 22.14 -26.56
CA ILE A 629 10.42 22.95 -25.67
C ILE A 629 10.07 24.43 -25.85
N LEU A 630 9.60 25.06 -24.78
CA LEU A 630 9.15 26.44 -24.75
C LEU A 630 10.12 27.27 -23.88
N PRO A 631 10.98 28.10 -24.49
CA PRO A 631 11.66 29.16 -23.75
C PRO A 631 10.68 30.22 -23.25
N GLN A 632 11.15 31.09 -22.37
CA GLN A 632 10.39 32.24 -21.87
C GLN A 632 9.74 33.03 -23.01
N GLY A 633 8.45 33.34 -22.87
CA GLY A 633 7.71 34.07 -23.88
C GLY A 633 6.21 33.76 -23.92
N GLU A 634 5.53 34.47 -24.81
CA GLU A 634 4.09 34.36 -25.03
C GLU A 634 3.78 33.59 -26.31
N TYR A 635 2.92 32.57 -26.19
CA TYR A 635 2.52 31.71 -27.29
C TYR A 635 1.00 31.76 -27.46
N PRO A 636 0.48 32.70 -28.27
CA PRO A 636 -0.96 32.95 -28.38
C PRO A 636 -1.75 31.85 -29.10
N GLU A 637 -1.07 30.93 -29.78
CA GLU A 637 -1.68 29.80 -30.50
C GLU A 637 -0.75 28.59 -30.49
N TYR A 638 -1.29 27.36 -30.54
CA TYR A 638 -0.48 26.14 -30.48
C TYR A 638 0.52 25.97 -31.63
N GLN A 639 0.25 26.59 -32.78
CA GLN A 639 1.19 26.67 -33.89
C GLN A 639 2.49 27.40 -33.52
N ARG A 640 2.46 28.30 -32.53
CA ARG A 640 3.62 29.12 -32.14
C ARG A 640 4.68 28.34 -31.37
N TRP A 641 4.31 27.23 -30.71
CA TRP A 641 5.27 26.26 -30.16
C TRP A 641 5.46 25.02 -31.05
N MET A 642 5.03 25.10 -32.32
CA MET A 642 5.06 23.99 -33.28
C MET A 642 4.22 22.78 -32.84
N GLY A 643 3.15 23.01 -32.08
CA GLY A 643 2.21 21.97 -31.65
C GLY A 643 1.52 21.31 -32.83
N LEU A 644 1.46 19.97 -32.84
CA LEU A 644 0.70 19.20 -33.84
C LEU A 644 -0.82 19.38 -33.66
N ASN A 645 -1.25 19.50 -32.40
CA ASN A 645 -2.62 19.65 -31.97
C ASN A 645 -2.67 20.49 -30.66
N ASP A 646 -3.87 20.72 -30.16
CA ASP A 646 -4.16 21.45 -28.91
C ASP A 646 -4.17 20.53 -27.67
N ARG A 647 -3.60 19.32 -27.75
CA ARG A 647 -3.56 18.38 -26.62
C ARG A 647 -2.21 18.47 -25.92
N LEU A 648 -2.27 18.78 -24.63
CA LEU A 648 -1.15 18.68 -23.69
C LEU A 648 -1.66 18.00 -22.43
N GLY A 649 -0.81 17.19 -21.81
CA GLY A 649 -1.17 16.43 -20.61
C GLY A 649 -0.13 16.44 -19.51
N SER A 650 1.09 16.93 -19.75
CA SER A 650 2.11 17.10 -18.69
C SER A 650 3.17 18.13 -19.06
N CYS A 651 3.86 18.69 -18.08
CA CYS A 651 4.93 19.68 -18.27
C CYS A 651 6.06 19.50 -17.24
N ARG A 652 7.28 19.87 -17.63
CA ARG A 652 8.50 19.77 -16.82
C ARG A 652 9.34 21.05 -16.95
N ALA A 653 9.80 21.62 -15.84
CA ALA A 653 10.76 22.70 -15.86
C ALA A 653 12.15 22.16 -16.29
N ILE A 654 12.84 22.87 -17.17
CA ILE A 654 14.19 22.50 -17.60
C ILE A 654 15.18 23.30 -16.77
N HIS A 655 15.81 22.63 -15.81
CA HIS A 655 16.88 23.23 -15.01
C HIS A 655 18.18 23.29 -15.81
N LEU A 656 18.63 24.49 -16.14
CA LEU A 656 19.91 24.73 -16.78
C LEU A 656 21.02 24.78 -15.72
N ALA A 657 22.05 23.96 -15.87
CA ALA A 657 23.19 23.95 -14.95
C ALA A 657 24.02 25.23 -15.14
N SER A 658 24.41 25.89 -14.04
CA SER A 658 25.08 27.20 -14.01
C SER A 658 26.55 27.21 -14.47
N GLY A 659 26.92 26.34 -15.42
CA GLY A 659 28.22 26.35 -16.10
C GLY A 659 27.98 26.12 -17.57
N GLY A 660 28.06 27.17 -18.39
CA GLY A 660 27.68 27.21 -19.81
C GLY A 660 28.56 26.37 -20.76
N GLN A 661 29.04 25.21 -20.32
CA GLN A 661 29.71 24.24 -21.16
C GLN A 661 28.66 23.30 -21.76
N TYR A 662 28.66 23.19 -23.08
CA TYR A 662 27.79 22.29 -23.82
C TYR A 662 28.67 21.38 -24.65
N LYS A 663 28.46 20.07 -24.52
CA LYS A 663 29.27 19.09 -25.25
C LYS A 663 28.48 17.81 -25.52
N ILE A 664 28.39 17.42 -26.79
CA ILE A 664 27.71 16.20 -27.23
C ILE A 664 28.56 15.43 -28.23
N GLN A 665 28.55 14.11 -28.10
CA GLN A 665 29.16 13.17 -29.05
C GLN A 665 28.07 12.36 -29.75
N LEU A 666 28.10 12.33 -31.07
CA LEU A 666 27.18 11.61 -31.94
C LEU A 666 27.91 10.42 -32.57
N PHE A 667 27.22 9.28 -32.68
CA PHE A 667 27.79 8.05 -33.23
C PHE A 667 26.90 7.49 -34.35
N GLU A 668 27.56 7.03 -35.41
CA GLU A 668 26.91 6.46 -36.60
C GLU A 668 26.21 5.13 -36.31
N LYS A 669 26.70 4.32 -35.36
CA LYS A 669 26.09 3.03 -34.98
C LYS A 669 25.62 3.04 -33.54
N GLY A 670 24.78 2.04 -33.21
CA GLY A 670 24.32 1.82 -31.84
C GLY A 670 25.46 1.44 -30.89
N ASP A 671 25.21 1.58 -29.59
CA ASP A 671 26.14 1.21 -28.52
C ASP A 671 27.52 1.91 -28.62
N PHE A 672 27.55 3.16 -29.09
CA PHE A 672 28.74 4.02 -29.23
C PHE A 672 29.79 3.50 -30.20
N ASN A 673 29.36 2.77 -31.22
CA ASN A 673 30.22 2.25 -32.28
C ASN A 673 30.15 3.09 -33.57
N GLY A 674 31.11 2.86 -34.46
CA GLY A 674 31.18 3.56 -35.75
C GLY A 674 31.89 4.90 -35.68
N GLN A 675 31.70 5.73 -36.71
CA GLN A 675 32.30 7.06 -36.76
C GLN A 675 31.69 7.96 -35.67
N MET A 676 32.56 8.68 -34.95
CA MET A 676 32.19 9.57 -33.85
C MET A 676 32.42 11.03 -34.26
N HIS A 677 31.43 11.87 -34.01
CA HIS A 677 31.49 13.32 -34.19
C HIS A 677 31.19 14.02 -32.88
N GLU A 678 32.02 14.98 -32.50
CA GLU A 678 31.85 15.78 -31.29
C GLU A 678 31.53 17.23 -31.67
N THR A 679 30.53 17.82 -31.01
CA THR A 679 30.20 19.24 -31.19
C THR A 679 29.86 19.89 -29.85
N THR A 680 30.12 21.20 -29.81
CA THR A 680 29.77 22.10 -28.69
C THR A 680 28.82 23.21 -29.14
N GLU A 681 28.47 23.24 -30.43
CA GLU A 681 27.66 24.25 -31.10
C GLU A 681 26.38 23.66 -31.68
N ASP A 682 25.42 24.54 -31.98
CA ASP A 682 24.15 24.17 -32.60
C ASP A 682 24.38 23.76 -34.07
N CYS A 683 23.68 22.72 -34.52
CA CYS A 683 23.83 22.13 -35.84
C CYS A 683 22.48 22.19 -36.58
N PRO A 684 22.30 23.12 -37.55
CA PRO A 684 21.05 23.23 -38.32
C PRO A 684 20.89 22.11 -39.36
N SER A 685 21.96 21.41 -39.74
CA SER A 685 21.94 20.29 -40.68
C SER A 685 23.06 19.29 -40.38
N THR A 686 22.71 18.12 -39.84
CA THR A 686 23.68 17.04 -39.57
C THR A 686 24.27 16.48 -40.86
N MET A 687 23.53 16.56 -41.97
CA MET A 687 24.00 16.12 -43.28
C MET A 687 25.10 17.03 -43.82
N GLU A 688 25.01 18.34 -43.62
CA GLU A 688 26.03 19.29 -44.09
C GLU A 688 27.27 19.27 -43.20
N GLN A 689 27.08 19.24 -41.88
CA GLN A 689 28.19 19.36 -40.92
C GLN A 689 28.91 18.04 -40.66
N PHE A 690 28.18 16.93 -40.53
CA PHE A 690 28.75 15.62 -40.18
C PHE A 690 28.65 14.60 -41.31
N ARG A 691 27.98 14.92 -42.42
CA ARG A 691 27.64 13.96 -43.49
C ARG A 691 26.84 12.75 -42.98
N MET A 692 26.04 12.98 -41.92
CA MET A 692 25.22 11.96 -41.28
C MET A 692 23.73 12.28 -41.47
N ARG A 693 22.96 11.28 -41.93
CA ARG A 693 21.49 11.36 -42.01
C ARG A 693 20.80 10.76 -40.79
N GLU A 694 21.50 9.90 -40.05
CA GLU A 694 20.95 9.11 -38.96
C GLU A 694 21.93 9.07 -37.79
N VAL A 695 21.40 9.24 -36.57
CA VAL A 695 22.16 9.15 -35.32
C VAL A 695 21.65 7.92 -34.56
N HIS A 696 22.54 6.97 -34.32
CA HIS A 696 22.15 5.68 -33.72
C HIS A 696 22.50 5.59 -32.24
N SER A 697 23.49 6.35 -31.77
CA SER A 697 23.77 6.54 -30.35
C SER A 697 24.43 7.90 -30.10
N CYS A 698 24.31 8.43 -28.88
CA CYS A 698 24.96 9.70 -28.51
C CYS A 698 25.31 9.76 -27.02
N LYS A 699 26.29 10.59 -26.68
CA LYS A 699 26.67 10.90 -25.30
C LYS A 699 26.56 12.40 -25.08
N VAL A 700 25.66 12.82 -24.20
CA VAL A 700 25.59 14.20 -23.75
C VAL A 700 26.54 14.34 -22.57
N LEU A 701 27.71 14.92 -22.84
CA LEU A 701 28.75 15.10 -21.82
C LEU A 701 28.43 16.29 -20.93
N GLU A 702 27.97 17.40 -21.52
CA GLU A 702 27.60 18.62 -20.78
C GLU A 702 26.43 19.34 -21.45
N GLY A 703 25.61 20.01 -20.63
CA GLY A 703 24.44 20.78 -21.04
C GLY A 703 23.21 19.93 -21.38
N THR A 704 22.12 20.60 -21.75
CA THR A 704 20.86 19.99 -22.21
C THR A 704 20.67 20.31 -23.69
N TRP A 705 20.30 19.30 -24.47
CA TRP A 705 20.24 19.39 -25.94
C TRP A 705 18.86 18.98 -26.46
N ILE A 706 18.53 19.46 -27.66
CA ILE A 706 17.32 19.09 -28.40
C ILE A 706 17.72 18.48 -29.73
N PHE A 707 17.19 17.30 -30.04
CA PHE A 707 17.23 16.72 -31.38
C PHE A 707 15.96 17.02 -32.14
N TYR A 708 16.12 17.19 -33.45
CA TYR A 708 15.04 17.44 -34.40
C TYR A 708 15.07 16.42 -35.53
N GLU A 709 13.90 15.93 -35.88
CA GLU A 709 13.72 14.98 -36.98
C GLU A 709 14.06 15.59 -38.36
N LEU A 710 13.83 16.89 -38.55
CA LEU A 710 14.08 17.60 -39.81
C LEU A 710 15.21 18.64 -39.69
N PRO A 711 15.81 19.09 -40.80
CA PRO A 711 16.77 20.18 -40.81
C PRO A 711 16.15 21.50 -40.31
N ASN A 712 17.00 22.44 -39.90
CA ASN A 712 16.64 23.78 -39.44
C ASN A 712 15.66 23.79 -38.25
N TYR A 713 15.85 22.87 -37.29
CA TYR A 713 15.10 22.79 -36.03
C TYR A 713 13.59 22.58 -36.22
N ARG A 714 13.21 21.77 -37.21
CA ARG A 714 11.82 21.46 -37.56
C ARG A 714 11.45 20.01 -37.28
N GLY A 715 10.15 19.73 -37.31
CA GLY A 715 9.61 18.39 -37.10
C GLY A 715 9.55 18.02 -35.62
N ARG A 716 9.57 16.72 -35.34
CA ARG A 716 9.47 16.20 -33.98
C ARG A 716 10.73 16.53 -33.18
N GLN A 717 10.52 16.97 -31.95
CA GLN A 717 11.60 17.32 -31.01
C GLN A 717 11.84 16.16 -30.04
N TYR A 718 13.08 16.01 -29.58
CA TYR A 718 13.47 15.08 -28.53
C TYR A 718 14.37 15.80 -27.53
N LEU A 719 14.09 15.65 -26.24
CA LEU A 719 14.86 16.28 -25.17
C LEU A 719 15.96 15.33 -24.67
N LEU A 720 17.20 15.80 -24.65
CA LEU A 720 18.35 15.04 -24.18
C LEU A 720 18.95 15.71 -22.95
N ASP A 721 18.86 15.01 -21.82
CA ASP A 721 19.52 15.35 -20.56
C ASP A 721 20.98 14.84 -20.60
N LYS A 722 21.83 15.29 -19.66
CA LYS A 722 23.22 14.82 -19.49
C LYS A 722 23.28 13.32 -19.13
N LYS A 723 23.24 12.47 -20.15
CA LYS A 723 23.20 11.00 -20.07
C LYS A 723 23.83 10.36 -21.32
N GLU A 724 24.06 9.05 -21.23
CA GLU A 724 24.47 8.20 -22.35
C GLU A 724 23.24 7.54 -22.99
N TYR A 725 23.09 7.68 -24.32
CA TYR A 725 21.99 7.11 -25.08
C TYR A 725 22.51 6.09 -26.10
N ARG A 726 22.27 4.80 -25.86
CA ARG A 726 22.84 3.71 -26.67
C ARG A 726 22.04 3.41 -27.92
N LYS A 727 20.74 3.75 -27.94
CA LYS A 727 19.81 3.49 -29.05
C LYS A 727 18.82 4.64 -29.22
N PRO A 728 18.21 4.83 -30.41
CA PRO A 728 17.26 5.93 -30.63
C PRO A 728 16.02 5.92 -29.74
N ILE A 729 15.60 4.74 -29.29
CA ILE A 729 14.48 4.59 -28.36
C ILE A 729 14.77 5.22 -26.99
N ASP A 730 16.05 5.36 -26.61
CA ASP A 730 16.46 5.88 -25.31
C ASP A 730 16.12 7.39 -25.18
N TRP A 731 16.11 8.15 -26.28
CA TRP A 731 15.64 9.54 -26.33
C TRP A 731 14.20 9.67 -26.86
N GLY A 732 13.46 8.56 -26.97
CA GLY A 732 12.05 8.53 -27.34
C GLY A 732 11.75 8.58 -28.85
N ALA A 733 12.75 8.36 -29.71
CA ALA A 733 12.56 8.27 -31.16
C ALA A 733 12.20 6.85 -31.62
N THR A 734 11.32 6.75 -32.62
CA THR A 734 10.96 5.48 -33.28
C THR A 734 11.85 5.14 -34.46
N SER A 735 12.67 6.10 -34.92
CA SER A 735 13.65 5.96 -36.00
C SER A 735 14.95 6.68 -35.60
N PRO A 736 16.10 6.34 -36.20
CA PRO A 736 17.37 7.04 -35.96
C PRO A 736 17.46 8.40 -36.70
N ALA A 737 16.37 8.86 -37.31
CA ALA A 737 16.35 10.07 -38.12
C ALA A 737 16.47 11.32 -37.24
N VAL A 738 17.65 11.93 -37.24
CA VAL A 738 17.96 13.20 -36.57
C VAL A 738 18.71 14.04 -37.58
N GLN A 739 18.16 15.20 -37.95
CA GLN A 739 18.71 16.05 -39.01
C GLN A 739 19.15 17.43 -38.53
N SER A 740 18.80 17.84 -37.31
CA SER A 740 19.39 19.01 -36.67
C SER A 740 19.38 18.85 -35.14
N LEU A 741 20.27 19.58 -34.46
CA LEU A 741 20.33 19.62 -33.00
C LEU A 741 20.69 21.01 -32.48
N ARG A 742 20.18 21.39 -31.32
CA ARG A 742 20.54 22.66 -30.67
C ARG A 742 20.65 22.51 -29.16
N ARG A 743 21.41 23.40 -28.53
CA ARG A 743 21.54 23.56 -27.10
C ARG A 743 20.32 24.30 -26.55
N ILE A 744 19.97 23.98 -25.31
CA ILE A 744 19.03 24.80 -24.55
C ILE A 744 19.85 25.79 -23.75
N THR A 745 19.77 27.05 -24.15
CA THR A 745 20.32 28.21 -23.42
C THR A 745 19.15 29.08 -23.01
N GLU A 746 19.27 29.75 -21.86
CA GLU A 746 18.34 30.79 -21.43
C GLU A 746 18.48 32.06 -22.27
#